data_AF-A0A521A585-F1
#
_entry.id   AF-A0A521A585-F1
#
_cell.length_a   1.000
_cell.length_b   1.000
_cell.length_c   1.000
_cell.angle_alpha   90.00
_cell.angle_beta   90.00
_cell.angle_gamma   90.00
#
_symmetry.space_group_name_H-M   'P 1'
#
loop_
_entity.id
_entity.type
_entity.pdbx_description
1 polymer ?
#
loop_
_entity_poly.entity_id
_entity_poly.type
_entity_poly.pdbx_seq_one_letter_code
_entity_poly.pdbx_strand_id
1 'polypeptide(L)'
;MNNFAINYFKKVLECCYDTFKFSTVSPVKKQILAFLTFLFLGLLSLQAQNDTPCEGAQRWLDGAAWLPDGSIDDNVAQNDFPKGIIKCGSSAETQSQVGPYNNSIYDSTQFEIDVSSDTCIDPSTGLVVTPLNPTDLQPIIWLNFDVRPQAGSFQIQINDNSGDTIAWALYISDVHQAGTTLAANGQYLSGDCSQLHKVACGVESSSTWNTIPINGEDFLEATNFYLAVWDQDADGDVEINNFKARFGCGDGSFKTCSVVAGTPEEVCNNDGTFTVNVPIEGINGEYVGYDANANNAGGLSSTVCLTNSGSTNVTTGTISLTYNQGTAYSIQIFETNNSSPPTPVTPSASCDHPDPFPGDPNNGNADECVADVNGEAPICCEFGATCNLDPTLQIIEGCDSTVLPAPFTDPIDVFSNIGPNPCGDLILIHSDSPSGSLCPEGLTVQRTYTLFDDLNNNQILDQGEEFETCLQNFRIQDTTAPLPPAAPADLNLQCASDVPAAVDLTATDNCDGDIIVSPTANTTPGACANDFVMVRTWTFTDVCGNTSSVSQVITVLDDTAPVAPAPPADLNLQCASDIPPPVDLTATDNCDGDITVGPNVNITPGACANDLVMVRTWTFTDDCGNTSSVSQVITVLDDTAPVAPA
;
A
#
# COMPACT_ATOMS: atom_id res chain seq x y z
N MET A 1 18.21 71.33 -41.00
CA MET A 1 17.33 72.25 -40.25
C MET A 1 17.57 71.97 -38.77
N ASN A 2 17.98 72.98 -38.00
CA ASN A 2 18.64 72.82 -36.69
C ASN A 2 17.76 72.14 -35.60
N ASN A 3 18.39 71.37 -34.72
CA ASN A 3 17.80 70.74 -33.52
C ASN A 3 17.03 71.72 -32.61
N PHE A 4 17.34 73.02 -32.66
CA PHE A 4 16.57 74.05 -31.98
C PHE A 4 15.12 74.17 -32.50
N ALA A 5 14.90 74.00 -33.80
CA ALA A 5 13.56 74.03 -34.40
C ALA A 5 12.76 72.77 -34.08
N ILE A 6 13.44 71.61 -33.93
CA ILE A 6 12.83 70.31 -33.60
C ILE A 6 12.39 70.27 -32.12
N ASN A 7 13.23 70.74 -31.20
CA ASN A 7 12.88 70.83 -29.78
C ASN A 7 11.84 71.92 -29.48
N TYR A 8 11.85 73.05 -30.22
CA TYR A 8 10.80 74.07 -30.13
C TYR A 8 9.46 73.54 -30.68
N PHE A 9 9.46 72.76 -31.76
CA PHE A 9 8.23 72.13 -32.28
C PHE A 9 7.68 71.02 -31.38
N LYS A 10 8.54 70.22 -30.72
CA LYS A 10 8.14 69.24 -29.68
C LYS A 10 7.42 69.92 -28.52
N LYS A 11 7.97 71.02 -27.98
CA LYS A 11 7.32 71.82 -26.93
C LYS A 11 6.02 72.50 -27.38
N VAL A 12 5.93 72.95 -28.64
CA VAL A 12 4.69 73.51 -29.20
C VAL A 12 3.63 72.43 -29.43
N LEU A 13 4.02 71.18 -29.76
CA LEU A 13 3.10 70.06 -29.90
C LEU A 13 2.54 69.62 -28.54
N GLU A 14 3.38 69.56 -27.50
CA GLU A 14 2.95 69.27 -26.12
C GLU A 14 2.03 70.37 -25.56
N CYS A 15 2.35 71.64 -25.82
CA CYS A 15 1.52 72.76 -25.37
C CYS A 15 0.18 72.89 -26.15
N CYS A 16 0.14 72.46 -27.42
CA CYS A 16 -1.08 72.45 -28.23
C CYS A 16 -1.97 71.22 -27.99
N TYR A 17 -1.43 70.11 -27.47
CA TYR A 17 -2.21 68.91 -27.18
C TYR A 17 -3.18 69.11 -26.01
N ASP A 18 -2.77 69.89 -24.99
CA ASP A 18 -3.60 70.15 -23.80
C ASP A 18 -4.68 71.23 -23.98
N THR A 19 -4.65 72.01 -25.07
CA THR A 19 -5.58 73.16 -25.26
C THR A 19 -6.68 72.94 -26.31
N PHE A 20 -6.68 71.82 -27.04
CA PHE A 20 -7.73 71.52 -28.02
C PHE A 20 -8.66 70.38 -27.58
N LYS A 21 -9.80 70.76 -26.97
CA LYS A 21 -10.97 69.86 -26.84
C LYS A 21 -11.53 69.53 -28.24
N PHE A 22 -11.02 68.49 -28.88
CA PHE A 22 -11.60 67.96 -30.12
C PHE A 22 -12.82 67.08 -29.82
N SER A 23 -13.96 67.69 -29.51
CA SER A 23 -15.25 67.00 -29.41
C SER A 23 -16.06 67.00 -30.73
N THR A 24 -15.51 67.45 -31.86
CA THR A 24 -16.29 67.59 -33.12
C THR A 24 -15.57 67.31 -34.45
N VAL A 25 -14.48 66.52 -34.48
CA VAL A 25 -13.81 66.15 -35.75
C VAL A 25 -14.03 64.68 -36.11
N SER A 26 -14.42 64.42 -37.37
CA SER A 26 -14.77 63.08 -37.85
C SER A 26 -13.55 62.14 -37.89
N PRO A 27 -13.74 60.82 -37.70
CA PRO A 27 -12.66 59.83 -37.53
C PRO A 27 -11.67 59.77 -38.71
N VAL A 28 -12.12 60.11 -39.92
CA VAL A 28 -11.27 60.10 -41.13
C VAL A 28 -10.18 61.18 -41.08
N LYS A 29 -10.45 62.35 -40.50
CA LYS A 29 -9.44 63.43 -40.38
C LYS A 29 -8.40 63.13 -39.31
N LYS A 30 -8.75 62.38 -38.25
CA LYS A 30 -7.79 61.87 -37.26
C LYS A 30 -6.83 60.84 -37.88
N GLN A 31 -7.34 59.94 -38.72
CA GLN A 31 -6.50 58.98 -39.43
C GLN A 31 -5.54 59.65 -40.41
N ILE A 32 -5.99 60.64 -41.20
CA ILE A 32 -5.12 61.33 -42.16
C ILE A 32 -4.03 62.14 -41.44
N LEU A 33 -4.35 62.80 -40.33
CA LEU A 33 -3.36 63.54 -39.55
C LEU A 33 -2.35 62.59 -38.90
N ALA A 34 -2.81 61.48 -38.32
CA ALA A 34 -1.96 60.43 -37.76
C ALA A 34 -1.04 59.81 -38.84
N PHE A 35 -1.57 59.55 -40.04
CA PHE A 35 -0.83 58.99 -41.17
C PHE A 35 0.23 59.96 -41.70
N LEU A 36 -0.06 61.26 -41.74
CA LEU A 36 0.91 62.30 -42.11
C LEU A 36 2.00 62.48 -41.05
N THR A 37 1.69 62.43 -39.75
CA THR A 37 2.72 62.35 -38.70
C THR A 37 3.55 61.08 -38.80
N PHE A 38 2.94 59.92 -39.08
CA PHE A 38 3.67 58.66 -39.25
C PHE A 38 4.58 58.66 -40.49
N LEU A 39 4.13 59.23 -41.61
CA LEU A 39 4.95 59.36 -42.81
C LEU A 39 6.11 60.33 -42.60
N PHE A 40 5.88 61.43 -41.87
CA PHE A 40 6.93 62.44 -41.61
C PHE A 40 7.91 62.00 -40.52
N LEU A 41 7.46 61.30 -39.47
CA LEU A 41 8.35 60.62 -38.51
C LEU A 41 9.12 59.47 -39.17
N GLY A 42 8.49 58.73 -40.09
CA GLY A 42 9.13 57.65 -40.85
C GLY A 42 10.19 58.12 -41.85
N LEU A 43 10.02 59.32 -42.43
CA LEU A 43 11.02 59.96 -43.28
C LEU A 43 12.14 60.64 -42.47
N LEU A 44 11.87 61.07 -41.24
CA LEU A 44 12.89 61.55 -40.30
C LEU A 44 13.70 60.40 -39.67
N SER A 45 13.09 59.23 -39.44
CA SER A 45 13.78 58.04 -38.93
C SER A 45 14.68 57.39 -39.97
N LEU A 46 14.33 57.46 -41.26
CA LEU A 46 15.15 56.93 -42.35
C LEU A 46 16.42 57.77 -42.64
N GLN A 47 16.51 58.98 -42.10
CA GLN A 47 17.70 59.86 -42.23
C GLN A 47 18.53 59.94 -40.93
N ALA A 48 18.11 59.28 -39.85
CA ALA A 48 18.77 59.37 -38.53
C ALA A 48 19.55 58.10 -38.12
N GLN A 49 19.40 56.97 -38.83
CA GLN A 49 20.00 55.67 -38.47
C GLN A 49 21.35 55.36 -39.17
N ASN A 50 22.14 56.37 -39.56
CA ASN A 50 23.45 56.13 -40.19
C ASN A 50 24.62 56.72 -39.38
N ASP A 51 24.37 57.27 -38.19
CA ASP A 51 25.33 58.14 -37.48
C ASP A 51 25.61 57.70 -36.03
N THR A 52 25.40 56.42 -35.64
CA THR A 52 25.63 55.94 -34.25
C THR A 52 26.79 54.91 -34.13
N PRO A 53 27.47 54.82 -32.97
CA PRO A 53 28.58 53.86 -32.76
C PRO A 53 28.15 52.38 -32.70
N CYS A 54 26.85 52.07 -32.52
CA CYS A 54 26.34 50.70 -32.44
C CYS A 54 25.98 50.07 -33.80
N GLU A 55 25.61 50.86 -34.81
CA GLU A 55 25.08 50.38 -36.10
C GLU A 55 26.14 49.99 -37.15
N GLY A 56 27.44 50.06 -36.81
CA GLY A 56 28.54 49.61 -37.67
C GLY A 56 29.25 48.33 -37.21
N ALA A 57 29.25 48.04 -35.91
CA ALA A 57 29.96 46.88 -35.39
C ALA A 57 29.21 45.58 -35.72
N GLN A 58 29.87 44.71 -36.48
CA GLN A 58 29.31 43.43 -36.93
C GLN A 58 29.52 42.35 -35.88
N ARG A 59 28.48 41.55 -35.57
CA ARG A 59 28.68 40.22 -34.95
C ARG A 59 29.35 39.32 -35.99
N TRP A 60 30.60 38.90 -35.75
CA TRP A 60 31.31 38.01 -36.67
C TRP A 60 30.71 36.61 -36.61
N LEU A 61 30.01 36.19 -37.67
CA LEU A 61 29.38 34.87 -37.78
C LEU A 61 30.21 33.83 -38.55
N ASP A 62 31.31 34.23 -39.19
CA ASP A 62 32.21 33.34 -39.95
C ASP A 62 33.67 33.58 -39.54
N GLY A 63 34.02 33.15 -38.32
CA GLY A 63 35.35 33.30 -37.71
C GLY A 63 36.49 32.70 -38.53
N ALA A 64 37.69 33.25 -38.39
CA ALA A 64 38.94 32.59 -38.75
C ALA A 64 38.97 31.17 -38.16
N ALA A 65 39.38 30.19 -38.96
CA ALA A 65 39.47 28.82 -38.50
C ALA A 65 40.58 28.69 -37.46
N TRP A 66 40.28 27.98 -36.37
CA TRP A 66 41.24 27.69 -35.30
C TRP A 66 42.25 26.64 -35.78
N LEU A 67 43.53 26.88 -35.49
CA LEU A 67 44.52 25.82 -35.62
C LEU A 67 44.39 24.84 -34.43
N PRO A 68 44.71 23.55 -34.62
CA PRO A 68 44.60 22.52 -33.57
C PRO A 68 45.43 22.80 -32.30
N ASP A 69 46.32 23.78 -32.33
CA ASP A 69 47.17 24.21 -31.21
C ASP A 69 46.56 25.35 -30.38
N GLY A 70 45.35 25.82 -30.72
CA GLY A 70 44.66 26.88 -30.02
C GLY A 70 45.06 28.31 -30.43
N SER A 71 45.89 28.47 -31.45
CA SER A 71 46.17 29.78 -32.05
C SER A 71 45.14 30.18 -33.11
N ILE A 72 44.96 31.49 -33.30
CA ILE A 72 44.13 32.06 -34.37
C ILE A 72 45.00 32.22 -35.63
N ASP A 73 44.52 31.73 -36.79
CA ASP A 73 45.12 32.03 -38.10
C ASP A 73 44.82 33.49 -38.47
N ASP A 74 45.82 34.36 -38.30
CA ASP A 74 45.75 35.81 -38.59
C ASP A 74 46.07 36.14 -40.06
N ASN A 75 46.31 35.14 -40.92
CA ASN A 75 46.80 35.32 -42.29
C ASN A 75 45.71 35.35 -43.37
N VAL A 76 44.50 35.82 -43.05
CA VAL A 76 43.51 36.14 -44.09
C VAL A 76 43.64 37.60 -44.50
N ALA A 77 44.35 37.81 -45.61
CA ALA A 77 44.52 39.11 -46.25
C ALA A 77 43.18 39.67 -46.77
N GLN A 78 42.39 40.33 -45.94
CA GLN A 78 41.42 41.35 -46.34
C GLN A 78 41.31 42.45 -45.27
N ASN A 79 41.81 43.64 -45.62
CA ASN A 79 41.56 44.89 -44.93
C ASN A 79 40.06 45.20 -45.04
N ASP A 80 39.29 45.12 -43.93
CA ASP A 80 38.04 45.90 -43.64
C ASP A 80 37.10 45.31 -42.54
N PHE A 81 37.56 44.44 -41.62
CA PHE A 81 36.65 43.88 -40.57
C PHE A 81 37.22 43.94 -39.13
N PRO A 82 36.37 44.08 -38.06
CA PRO A 82 36.81 44.44 -36.72
C PRO A 82 37.54 43.31 -35.96
N LYS A 83 38.65 43.68 -35.33
CA LYS A 83 39.43 42.85 -34.39
C LYS A 83 38.73 42.89 -33.01
N GLY A 84 37.84 41.95 -32.69
CA GLY A 84 37.01 42.09 -31.47
C GLY A 84 36.37 40.83 -30.85
N ILE A 85 36.82 39.60 -31.18
CA ILE A 85 36.35 38.37 -30.49
C ILE A 85 37.48 37.74 -29.69
N ILE A 86 37.25 37.48 -28.39
CA ILE A 86 38.23 36.91 -27.46
C ILE A 86 37.68 35.60 -26.87
N LYS A 87 38.43 34.49 -27.00
CA LYS A 87 38.17 33.25 -26.24
C LYS A 87 39.26 33.08 -25.17
N CYS A 88 38.84 32.82 -23.93
CA CYS A 88 39.75 32.47 -22.84
C CYS A 88 40.26 31.02 -23.03
N GLY A 89 41.33 30.85 -23.80
CA GLY A 89 42.09 29.62 -23.88
C GLY A 89 43.25 29.66 -22.90
N SER A 90 43.33 28.67 -22.01
CA SER A 90 44.44 28.36 -21.08
C SER A 90 45.62 29.36 -21.02
N SER A 91 45.64 30.18 -19.98
CA SER A 91 46.85 30.80 -19.38
C SER A 91 47.79 31.67 -20.24
N ALA A 92 47.41 32.09 -21.44
CA ALA A 92 48.23 33.01 -22.23
C ALA A 92 47.48 34.33 -22.49
N GLU A 93 48.08 35.46 -22.09
CA GLU A 93 47.67 36.81 -22.50
C GLU A 93 47.56 36.85 -24.04
N THR A 94 46.36 36.75 -24.60
CA THR A 94 46.12 37.08 -26.00
C THR A 94 46.09 38.61 -26.11
N GLN A 95 47.27 39.19 -26.35
CA GLN A 95 47.43 40.63 -26.61
C GLN A 95 46.85 41.02 -27.98
N SER A 96 45.53 41.09 -28.08
CA SER A 96 44.85 41.67 -29.24
C SER A 96 44.66 43.17 -29.00
N GLN A 97 45.40 44.01 -29.73
CA GLN A 97 45.14 45.46 -29.76
C GLN A 97 43.80 45.70 -30.48
N VAL A 98 42.80 46.17 -29.73
CA VAL A 98 41.48 46.55 -30.28
C VAL A 98 41.53 48.00 -30.73
N GLY A 99 41.04 48.27 -31.95
CA GLY A 99 40.89 49.62 -32.51
C GLY A 99 39.42 49.94 -32.80
N PRO A 100 39.07 51.22 -32.97
CA PRO A 100 37.71 51.63 -33.29
C PRO A 100 37.24 51.07 -34.63
N TYR A 101 35.94 50.82 -34.74
CA TYR A 101 35.34 50.34 -36.00
C TYR A 101 35.63 51.33 -37.14
N ASN A 102 36.20 50.81 -38.24
CA ASN A 102 36.58 51.58 -39.43
C ASN A 102 37.45 52.83 -39.16
N ASN A 103 38.27 52.82 -38.10
CA ASN A 103 39.04 53.99 -37.64
C ASN A 103 38.19 55.28 -37.51
N SER A 104 36.91 55.13 -37.17
CA SER A 104 35.98 56.26 -37.07
C SER A 104 36.08 56.92 -35.70
N ILE A 105 36.03 58.26 -35.70
CA ILE A 105 35.93 59.10 -34.51
C ILE A 105 34.53 59.70 -34.53
N TYR A 106 33.78 59.52 -33.45
CA TYR A 106 32.43 60.04 -33.29
C TYR A 106 32.49 61.36 -32.53
N ASP A 107 31.40 62.14 -32.56
CA ASP A 107 31.29 63.35 -31.74
C ASP A 107 30.16 63.26 -30.70
N SER A 108 30.24 64.13 -29.69
CA SER A 108 29.28 64.19 -28.58
C SER A 108 27.83 64.54 -28.98
N THR A 109 27.58 64.95 -30.24
CA THR A 109 26.24 65.23 -30.74
C THR A 109 25.55 63.99 -31.31
N GLN A 110 26.32 62.93 -31.58
CA GLN A 110 25.83 61.63 -32.09
C GLN A 110 25.42 60.68 -30.96
N PHE A 111 26.05 60.77 -29.78
CA PHE A 111 25.67 60.04 -28.58
C PHE A 111 26.04 60.85 -27.32
N GLU A 112 25.06 61.13 -26.47
CA GLU A 112 25.28 61.90 -25.23
C GLU A 112 25.85 60.99 -24.13
N ILE A 113 27.10 61.24 -23.74
CA ILE A 113 27.73 60.60 -22.59
C ILE A 113 27.55 61.51 -21.38
N ASP A 114 26.77 61.06 -20.40
CA ASP A 114 26.67 61.70 -19.09
C ASP A 114 27.31 60.81 -18.01
N VAL A 115 28.39 61.27 -17.42
CA VAL A 115 29.08 60.65 -16.26
C VAL A 115 29.02 61.54 -15.02
N SER A 116 28.30 62.67 -15.08
CA SER A 116 28.31 63.70 -14.04
C SER A 116 27.66 63.29 -12.72
N SER A 117 26.81 62.25 -12.74
CA SER A 117 26.10 61.73 -11.57
C SER A 117 26.66 60.40 -11.04
N ASP A 118 27.73 59.89 -11.66
CA ASP A 118 28.28 58.57 -11.39
C ASP A 118 29.53 58.63 -10.51
N THR A 119 29.78 57.54 -9.77
CA THR A 119 31.03 57.36 -9.02
C THR A 119 32.08 56.73 -9.92
N CYS A 120 32.85 57.57 -10.63
CA CYS A 120 33.92 57.12 -11.51
C CYS A 120 35.23 56.89 -10.74
N ILE A 121 36.12 56.05 -11.28
CA ILE A 121 37.37 55.65 -10.61
C ILE A 121 38.56 55.86 -11.54
N ASP A 122 39.69 56.33 -11.00
CA ASP A 122 40.98 56.26 -11.69
C ASP A 122 41.58 54.86 -11.50
N PRO A 123 41.70 54.03 -12.56
CA PRO A 123 42.15 52.66 -12.42
C PRO A 123 43.63 52.53 -12.04
N SER A 124 44.45 53.58 -12.21
CA SER A 124 45.85 53.61 -11.80
C SER A 124 46.03 53.82 -10.29
N THR A 125 45.13 54.59 -9.66
CA THR A 125 45.21 54.96 -8.24
C THR A 125 44.13 54.33 -7.36
N GLY A 126 43.04 53.84 -7.96
CA GLY A 126 41.85 53.34 -7.27
C GLY A 126 41.02 54.42 -6.57
N LEU A 127 41.31 55.71 -6.82
CA LEU A 127 40.61 56.84 -6.21
C LEU A 127 39.36 57.22 -7.00
N VAL A 128 38.34 57.74 -6.30
CA VAL A 128 37.13 58.27 -6.93
C VAL A 128 37.46 59.59 -7.63
N VAL A 129 37.06 59.70 -8.89
CA VAL A 129 37.27 60.87 -9.76
C VAL A 129 35.96 61.37 -10.34
N THR A 130 35.93 62.64 -10.76
CA THR A 130 34.78 63.26 -11.41
C THR A 130 35.19 63.73 -12.82
N PRO A 131 35.02 62.88 -13.85
CA PRO A 131 35.31 63.25 -15.22
C PRO A 131 34.36 64.36 -15.71
N LEU A 132 34.86 65.22 -16.58
CA LEU A 132 34.01 66.15 -17.33
C LEU A 132 33.34 65.40 -18.49
N ASN A 133 32.04 65.61 -18.66
CA ASN A 133 31.32 65.13 -19.85
C ASN A 133 31.96 65.70 -21.12
N PRO A 134 31.94 64.97 -22.25
CA PRO A 134 32.45 65.47 -23.52
C PRO A 134 31.78 66.80 -23.90
N THR A 135 32.58 67.78 -24.33
CA THR A 135 32.06 69.07 -24.82
C THR A 135 31.43 68.92 -26.21
N ASP A 136 30.56 69.85 -26.61
CA ASP A 136 29.91 69.82 -27.94
C ASP A 136 30.95 69.68 -29.07
N LEU A 137 30.78 68.68 -29.93
CA LEU A 137 31.66 68.32 -31.05
C LEU A 137 33.04 67.74 -30.66
N GLN A 138 33.25 67.38 -29.41
CA GLN A 138 34.48 66.72 -28.98
C GLN A 138 34.59 65.30 -29.56
N PRO A 139 35.78 64.88 -30.04
CA PRO A 139 36.00 63.54 -30.55
C PRO A 139 35.90 62.47 -29.45
N ILE A 140 35.19 61.39 -29.76
CA ILE A 140 34.97 60.22 -28.90
C ILE A 140 35.31 58.94 -29.68
N ILE A 141 36.16 58.12 -29.10
CA ILE A 141 36.51 56.79 -29.62
C ILE A 141 35.60 55.76 -28.96
N TRP A 142 34.96 54.93 -29.79
CA TRP A 142 34.15 53.80 -29.33
C TRP A 142 34.80 52.48 -29.71
N LEU A 143 34.95 51.60 -28.73
CA LEU A 143 35.42 50.23 -28.90
C LEU A 143 34.28 49.28 -28.59
N ASN A 144 34.14 48.25 -29.43
CA ASN A 144 33.14 47.20 -29.24
C ASN A 144 33.83 45.84 -29.25
N PHE A 145 33.55 45.03 -28.25
CA PHE A 145 34.08 43.68 -28.13
C PHE A 145 33.05 42.76 -27.44
N ASP A 146 33.10 41.48 -27.82
CA ASP A 146 32.23 40.42 -27.30
C ASP A 146 33.04 39.52 -26.36
N VAL A 147 32.53 39.28 -25.14
CA VAL A 147 33.15 38.40 -24.14
C VAL A 147 32.26 37.18 -23.94
N ARG A 148 32.83 35.98 -24.13
CA ARG A 148 32.09 34.71 -23.99
C ARG A 148 32.10 34.20 -22.54
N PRO A 149 31.04 33.51 -22.09
CA PRO A 149 30.78 33.16 -20.68
C PRO A 149 31.75 32.16 -20.02
N GLN A 150 32.84 31.75 -20.70
CA GLN A 150 33.90 30.92 -20.09
C GLN A 150 34.94 31.75 -19.31
N ALA A 151 34.74 33.06 -19.17
CA ALA A 151 35.65 33.97 -18.48
C ALA A 151 35.23 34.19 -17.02
N GLY A 152 35.62 33.31 -16.09
CA GLY A 152 35.33 33.47 -14.65
C GLY A 152 35.88 34.78 -14.03
N SER A 153 36.75 35.48 -14.74
CA SER A 153 37.02 36.92 -14.56
C SER A 153 37.57 37.46 -15.87
N PHE A 154 37.18 38.69 -16.25
CA PHE A 154 37.80 39.41 -17.36
C PHE A 154 38.35 40.74 -16.88
N GLN A 155 39.46 41.16 -17.48
CA GLN A 155 40.08 42.44 -17.20
C GLN A 155 40.17 43.23 -18.50
N ILE A 156 39.70 44.48 -18.49
CA ILE A 156 39.98 45.45 -19.55
C ILE A 156 41.09 46.33 -19.03
N GLN A 157 42.20 46.39 -19.75
CA GLN A 157 43.27 47.31 -19.41
C GLN A 157 43.37 48.41 -20.44
N ILE A 158 43.46 49.64 -19.95
CA ILE A 158 43.63 50.84 -20.76
C ILE A 158 45.00 51.45 -20.48
N ASN A 159 45.58 52.06 -21.50
CA ASN A 159 46.83 52.79 -21.41
C ASN A 159 46.76 53.97 -22.37
N ASP A 160 47.01 55.16 -21.85
CA ASP A 160 47.33 56.32 -22.67
C ASP A 160 48.84 56.37 -22.94
N ASN A 161 49.20 56.12 -24.20
CA ASN A 161 50.57 56.03 -24.65
C ASN A 161 51.11 57.41 -25.11
N SER A 162 50.34 58.50 -24.92
CA SER A 162 50.68 59.85 -25.39
C SER A 162 50.97 60.87 -24.29
N GLY A 163 50.53 60.63 -23.05
CA GLY A 163 50.73 61.50 -21.89
C GLY A 163 49.57 62.45 -21.60
N ASP A 164 48.42 62.23 -22.23
CA ASP A 164 47.17 62.97 -22.11
C ASP A 164 46.27 62.35 -21.03
N THR A 165 45.34 63.14 -20.50
CA THR A 165 44.34 62.66 -19.54
C THR A 165 43.09 62.22 -20.29
N ILE A 166 42.81 60.91 -20.31
CA ILE A 166 41.61 60.37 -20.97
C ILE A 166 40.51 60.05 -19.96
N ALA A 167 39.27 60.35 -20.31
CA ALA A 167 38.09 59.82 -19.62
C ALA A 167 37.50 58.64 -20.40
N TRP A 168 36.88 57.72 -19.67
CA TRP A 168 36.27 56.53 -20.26
C TRP A 168 34.95 56.17 -19.57
N ALA A 169 34.06 55.54 -20.33
CA ALA A 169 32.80 55.00 -19.86
C ALA A 169 32.52 53.66 -20.54
N LEU A 170 32.24 52.63 -19.73
CA LEU A 170 31.94 51.28 -20.16
C LEU A 170 30.43 51.04 -20.08
N TYR A 171 29.88 50.48 -21.15
CA TYR A 171 28.47 50.15 -21.29
C TYR A 171 28.28 48.68 -21.68
N ILE A 172 27.15 48.11 -21.27
CA ILE A 172 26.65 46.79 -21.67
C ILE A 172 25.27 46.93 -22.32
N SER A 173 24.85 45.93 -23.11
CA SER A 173 23.51 45.87 -23.71
C SER A 173 22.69 44.75 -23.07
N ASP A 174 21.56 45.09 -22.44
CA ASP A 174 20.66 44.14 -21.76
C ASP A 174 19.87 43.25 -22.73
N VAL A 175 19.75 43.66 -24.00
CA VAL A 175 18.91 42.94 -24.97
C VAL A 175 19.71 41.95 -25.80
N HIS A 176 19.55 40.67 -25.44
CA HIS A 176 19.89 39.54 -26.29
C HIS A 176 18.81 39.37 -27.38
N GLN A 177 18.83 40.21 -28.42
CA GLN A 177 17.98 39.93 -29.59
C GLN A 177 18.58 38.74 -30.36
N ALA A 178 18.09 37.54 -30.03
CA ALA A 178 18.13 36.37 -30.90
C ALA A 178 17.37 36.70 -32.20
N GLY A 179 18.08 37.36 -33.12
CA GLY A 179 17.64 37.69 -34.47
C GLY A 179 16.70 38.88 -34.58
N THR A 180 17.22 40.06 -34.95
CA THR A 180 16.62 40.95 -35.97
C THR A 180 17.50 42.18 -36.23
N THR A 181 18.16 42.20 -37.39
CA THR A 181 18.12 43.22 -38.47
C THR A 181 19.30 42.94 -39.37
N LEU A 182 19.04 42.26 -40.48
CA LEU A 182 19.98 42.15 -41.59
C LEU A 182 20.16 43.56 -42.17
N ALA A 183 21.36 44.12 -42.04
CA ALA A 183 21.74 45.22 -42.92
C ALA A 183 21.61 44.74 -44.39
N ALA A 184 21.39 45.66 -45.33
CA ALA A 184 21.11 45.33 -46.74
C ALA A 184 22.19 44.46 -47.44
N ASN A 185 23.34 44.26 -46.79
CA ASN A 185 24.48 43.43 -47.19
C ASN A 185 24.52 42.03 -46.51
N GLY A 186 23.55 41.65 -45.69
CA GLY A 186 23.46 40.28 -45.17
C GLY A 186 24.13 40.01 -43.81
N GLN A 187 24.53 41.04 -43.05
CA GLN A 187 25.30 40.87 -41.81
C GLN A 187 24.52 41.30 -40.55
N TYR A 188 24.85 40.70 -39.40
CA TYR A 188 24.20 40.92 -38.09
C TYR A 188 24.92 42.03 -37.32
N LEU A 189 24.18 43.04 -36.85
CA LEU A 189 24.72 44.20 -36.12
C LEU A 189 24.81 43.94 -34.61
N SER A 190 25.72 44.65 -33.93
CA SER A 190 26.10 44.39 -32.54
C SER A 190 25.11 44.87 -31.46
N GLY A 191 24.12 45.72 -31.74
CA GLY A 191 23.13 46.13 -30.73
C GLY A 191 22.46 47.47 -31.01
N ASP A 192 21.44 47.81 -30.20
CA ASP A 192 20.71 49.09 -30.23
C ASP A 192 21.29 50.04 -29.17
N CYS A 193 21.87 51.17 -29.62
CA CYS A 193 22.45 52.21 -28.75
C CYS A 193 21.45 52.81 -27.75
N SER A 194 20.14 52.65 -27.95
CA SER A 194 19.11 53.14 -27.01
C SER A 194 18.94 52.26 -25.77
N GLN A 195 19.59 51.09 -25.73
CA GLN A 195 19.48 50.09 -24.66
C GLN A 195 20.83 49.80 -23.99
N LEU A 196 21.78 50.74 -24.09
CA LEU A 196 23.06 50.63 -23.40
C LEU A 196 22.94 51.07 -21.93
N HIS A 197 23.40 50.20 -21.04
CA HIS A 197 23.48 50.42 -19.60
C HIS A 197 24.93 50.70 -19.22
N LYS A 198 25.19 51.87 -18.63
CA LYS A 198 26.53 52.23 -18.17
C LYS A 198 26.88 51.45 -16.91
N VAL A 199 27.99 50.73 -16.92
CA VAL A 199 28.43 49.86 -15.81
C VAL A 199 29.64 50.40 -15.07
N ALA A 200 30.50 51.19 -15.73
CA ALA A 200 31.66 51.79 -15.11
C ALA A 200 32.10 53.06 -15.85
N CYS A 201 32.81 53.95 -15.16
CA CYS A 201 33.43 55.14 -15.73
C CYS A 201 34.68 55.50 -14.96
N GLY A 202 35.55 56.31 -15.58
CA GLY A 202 36.82 56.70 -14.97
C GLY A 202 37.61 57.71 -15.75
N VAL A 203 38.77 58.06 -15.19
CA VAL A 203 39.80 58.87 -15.83
C VAL A 203 41.12 58.13 -15.71
N GLU A 204 41.89 58.04 -16.78
CA GLU A 204 43.22 57.45 -16.82
C GLU A 204 44.22 58.51 -17.33
N SER A 205 45.35 58.64 -16.64
CA SER A 205 46.38 59.65 -16.95
C SER A 205 47.80 59.08 -16.89
N SER A 206 47.94 57.76 -16.71
CA SER A 206 49.22 57.07 -16.65
C SER A 206 49.53 56.35 -17.96
N SER A 207 50.84 56.21 -18.21
CA SER A 207 51.38 55.48 -19.35
C SER A 207 51.53 53.97 -19.11
N THR A 208 50.91 53.45 -18.05
CA THR A 208 50.93 52.02 -17.69
C THR A 208 49.59 51.36 -17.98
N TRP A 209 49.61 50.05 -18.17
CA TRP A 209 48.39 49.26 -18.33
C TRP A 209 47.65 49.15 -16.99
N ASN A 210 46.49 49.80 -16.87
CA ASN A 210 45.66 49.70 -15.67
C ASN A 210 44.33 49.03 -15.96
N THR A 211 43.90 48.17 -15.03
CA THR A 211 42.66 47.42 -15.14
C THR A 211 41.47 48.28 -14.74
N ILE A 212 40.51 48.41 -15.64
CA ILE A 212 39.20 48.99 -15.35
C ILE A 212 38.49 48.09 -14.31
N PRO A 213 38.08 48.64 -13.15
CA PRO A 213 37.32 47.89 -12.17
C PRO A 213 35.87 47.71 -12.67
N ILE A 214 35.45 46.46 -12.82
CA ILE A 214 34.08 46.11 -13.20
C ILE A 214 33.49 45.41 -11.99
N ASN A 215 32.84 46.19 -11.14
CA ASN A 215 32.33 45.70 -9.87
C ASN A 215 30.89 45.19 -10.05
N GLY A 216 30.67 43.90 -9.79
CA GLY A 216 29.35 43.39 -9.39
C GLY A 216 28.41 42.84 -10.46
N GLU A 217 28.86 42.62 -11.70
CA GLU A 217 28.06 41.92 -12.72
C GLU A 217 28.63 40.51 -12.98
N ASP A 218 27.75 39.50 -13.00
CA ASP A 218 28.10 38.10 -13.22
C ASP A 218 28.03 37.80 -14.72
N PHE A 219 29.15 37.39 -15.33
CA PHE A 219 29.30 37.28 -16.79
C PHE A 219 28.82 35.92 -17.32
N LEU A 220 27.61 35.53 -16.91
CA LEU A 220 27.00 34.23 -17.20
C LEU A 220 26.43 34.11 -18.63
N GLU A 221 26.40 35.20 -19.42
CA GLU A 221 25.96 35.22 -20.82
C GLU A 221 26.97 35.91 -21.75
N ALA A 222 26.86 35.68 -23.06
CA ALA A 222 27.67 36.41 -24.05
C ALA A 222 27.16 37.86 -24.17
N THR A 223 27.92 38.81 -23.63
CA THR A 223 27.53 40.23 -23.57
C THR A 223 28.44 41.08 -24.47
N ASN A 224 27.82 41.96 -25.26
CA ASN A 224 28.54 42.96 -26.05
C ASN A 224 28.88 44.15 -25.15
N PHE A 225 30.17 44.48 -25.07
CA PHE A 225 30.68 45.61 -24.32
C PHE A 225 31.02 46.77 -25.25
N TYR A 226 30.72 47.98 -24.79
CA TYR A 226 31.00 49.22 -25.50
C TYR A 226 31.81 50.14 -24.58
N LEU A 227 33.06 50.40 -24.95
CA LEU A 227 33.94 51.32 -24.23
C LEU A 227 34.07 52.64 -25.01
N ALA A 228 33.55 53.71 -24.43
CA ALA A 228 33.74 55.08 -24.92
C ALA A 228 34.96 55.71 -24.25
N VAL A 229 35.80 56.40 -25.02
CA VAL A 229 37.00 57.10 -24.54
C VAL A 229 37.06 58.49 -25.17
N TRP A 230 37.32 59.51 -24.37
CA TRP A 230 37.45 60.90 -24.83
C TRP A 230 38.49 61.68 -24.02
N ASP A 231 38.98 62.78 -24.60
CA ASP A 231 39.96 63.65 -23.98
C ASP A 231 39.42 64.39 -22.74
N GLN A 232 40.24 64.66 -21.74
CA GLN A 232 39.94 65.61 -20.66
C GLN A 232 40.77 66.88 -20.75
N ASP A 233 41.78 66.91 -21.61
CA ASP A 233 42.62 68.06 -21.83
C ASP A 233 42.00 69.02 -22.87
N ALA A 234 42.53 70.25 -22.94
CA ALA A 234 41.89 71.36 -23.68
C ALA A 234 42.34 71.46 -25.14
N ASP A 235 43.23 70.58 -25.59
CA ASP A 235 43.82 70.46 -26.93
C ASP A 235 42.98 69.58 -27.86
N GLY A 236 42.23 68.61 -27.34
CA GLY A 236 41.17 67.92 -28.07
C GLY A 236 41.68 66.95 -29.14
N ASP A 237 42.91 66.45 -29.01
CA ASP A 237 43.56 65.52 -29.94
C ASP A 237 43.55 64.07 -29.45
N VAL A 238 42.36 63.47 -29.36
CA VAL A 238 42.27 62.00 -29.24
C VAL A 238 42.63 61.36 -30.59
N GLU A 239 43.92 61.09 -30.83
CA GLU A 239 44.34 60.27 -31.98
C GLU A 239 44.17 58.77 -31.67
N ILE A 240 43.63 58.00 -32.64
CA ILE A 240 43.38 56.55 -32.53
C ILE A 240 44.66 55.76 -32.14
N ASN A 241 45.85 56.29 -32.44
CA ASN A 241 47.12 55.63 -32.15
C ASN A 241 47.64 55.87 -30.73
N ASN A 242 47.04 56.79 -29.97
CA ASN A 242 47.50 57.19 -28.64
C ASN A 242 46.94 56.28 -27.54
N PHE A 243 45.85 55.57 -27.79
CA PHE A 243 45.21 54.68 -26.84
C PHE A 243 45.44 53.21 -27.18
N LYS A 244 45.63 52.36 -26.16
CA LYS A 244 45.59 50.89 -26.33
C LYS A 244 44.70 50.25 -25.27
N ALA A 245 43.89 49.28 -25.72
CA ALA A 245 43.17 48.36 -24.85
C ALA A 245 43.71 46.92 -25.01
N ARG A 246 43.86 46.20 -23.90
CA ARG A 246 44.11 44.74 -23.89
C ARG A 246 43.18 44.04 -22.89
N PHE A 247 42.98 42.75 -23.10
CA PHE A 247 42.05 41.94 -22.33
C PHE A 247 42.73 40.66 -21.81
N GLY A 248 42.32 40.17 -20.64
CA GLY A 248 42.83 38.91 -20.07
C GLY A 248 41.81 38.22 -19.18
N CYS A 249 41.90 36.89 -19.08
CA CYS A 249 41.02 36.05 -18.25
C CYS A 249 41.78 35.46 -17.05
N GLY A 250 41.17 35.45 -15.86
CA GLY A 250 41.83 34.99 -14.62
C GLY A 250 42.11 33.48 -14.53
N ASP A 251 42.85 33.10 -13.49
CA ASP A 251 43.61 31.84 -13.37
C ASP A 251 42.76 30.61 -12.98
N GLY A 252 42.49 29.73 -13.97
CA GLY A 252 42.50 28.25 -13.92
C GLY A 252 42.02 27.45 -12.69
N SER A 253 41.29 28.02 -11.74
CA SER A 253 40.98 27.42 -10.43
C SER A 253 39.52 26.98 -10.26
N PHE A 254 38.70 27.10 -11.30
CA PHE A 254 37.35 26.54 -11.31
C PHE A 254 37.38 25.03 -11.58
N LYS A 255 36.79 24.24 -10.66
CA LYS A 255 36.44 22.84 -10.92
C LYS A 255 35.24 22.82 -11.87
N THR A 256 35.41 22.21 -13.04
CA THR A 256 34.39 22.14 -14.09
C THR A 256 33.23 21.20 -13.76
N CYS A 257 33.39 20.29 -12.78
CA CYS A 257 32.29 19.51 -12.24
C CYS A 257 32.61 18.98 -10.81
N SER A 258 31.60 18.93 -9.93
CA SER A 258 31.69 18.37 -8.58
C SER A 258 30.32 17.86 -8.14
N VAL A 259 30.15 16.54 -8.07
CA VAL A 259 29.00 15.89 -7.42
C VAL A 259 29.49 15.03 -6.27
N VAL A 260 28.86 15.16 -5.11
CA VAL A 260 29.14 14.36 -3.91
C VAL A 260 27.84 13.70 -3.49
N ALA A 261 27.83 12.36 -3.54
CA ALA A 261 26.75 11.59 -2.93
C ALA A 261 27.00 11.45 -1.43
N GLY A 262 26.00 11.80 -0.63
CA GLY A 262 25.97 11.52 0.80
C GLY A 262 25.60 10.08 1.10
N THR A 263 25.46 9.75 2.39
CA THR A 263 25.04 8.42 2.83
C THR A 263 23.61 8.14 2.38
N PRO A 264 23.33 7.02 1.68
CA PRO A 264 21.97 6.64 1.34
C PRO A 264 21.13 6.39 2.60
N GLU A 265 19.86 6.77 2.54
CA GLU A 265 18.85 6.44 3.54
C GLU A 265 17.85 5.46 2.93
N GLU A 266 17.80 4.23 3.44
CA GLU A 266 16.81 3.24 3.03
C GLU A 266 15.52 3.36 3.86
N VAL A 267 14.40 3.55 3.17
CA VAL A 267 13.06 3.69 3.78
C VAL A 267 12.18 2.55 3.29
N CYS A 268 11.68 1.73 4.22
CA CYS A 268 10.73 0.67 3.90
C CYS A 268 9.33 1.23 3.64
N ASN A 269 8.70 0.77 2.55
CA ASN A 269 7.33 1.10 2.19
C ASN A 269 6.38 0.00 2.70
N ASN A 270 5.10 0.33 2.89
CA ASN A 270 4.09 -0.59 3.43
C ASN A 270 3.65 -1.69 2.44
N ASP A 271 4.19 -1.73 1.23
CA ASP A 271 3.86 -2.67 0.15
C ASP A 271 4.98 -3.70 -0.11
N GLY A 272 5.92 -3.84 0.84
CA GLY A 272 7.08 -4.72 0.72
C GLY A 272 8.21 -4.19 -0.19
N THR A 273 8.09 -2.98 -0.73
CA THR A 273 9.20 -2.31 -1.42
C THR A 273 10.03 -1.44 -0.47
N PHE A 274 11.21 -1.01 -0.90
CA PHE A 274 12.03 -0.03 -0.16
C PHE A 274 12.55 1.06 -1.09
N THR A 275 12.60 2.29 -0.59
CA THR A 275 13.10 3.46 -1.32
C THR A 275 14.48 3.82 -0.80
N VAL A 276 15.45 3.93 -1.71
CA VAL A 276 16.80 4.45 -1.41
C VAL A 276 16.81 5.93 -1.74
N ASN A 277 16.98 6.77 -0.71
CA ASN A 277 17.14 8.21 -0.84
C ASN A 277 18.63 8.56 -0.74
N VAL A 278 19.22 9.01 -1.83
CA VAL A 278 20.62 9.45 -1.87
C VAL A 278 20.65 10.98 -1.86
N PRO A 279 21.05 11.63 -0.75
CA PRO A 279 21.30 13.06 -0.76
C PRO A 279 22.52 13.34 -1.64
N ILE A 280 22.44 14.37 -2.48
CA ILE A 280 23.54 14.81 -3.34
C ILE A 280 23.84 16.29 -3.11
N GLU A 281 25.11 16.63 -3.15
CA GLU A 281 25.63 18.00 -3.16
C GLU A 281 26.37 18.23 -4.47
N GLY A 282 26.03 19.30 -5.18
CA GLY A 282 26.60 19.59 -6.48
C GLY A 282 26.51 21.06 -6.90
N ILE A 283 26.96 21.33 -8.12
CA ILE A 283 26.81 22.63 -8.77
C ILE A 283 25.40 22.74 -9.40
N ASN A 284 25.05 23.92 -9.91
CA ASN A 284 23.78 24.14 -10.60
C ASN A 284 23.70 23.24 -11.84
N GLY A 285 22.72 22.34 -11.92
CA GLY A 285 22.64 21.32 -12.98
C GLY A 285 21.53 20.28 -12.77
N GLU A 286 21.25 19.51 -13.83
CA GLU A 286 20.33 18.36 -13.80
C GLU A 286 21.14 17.07 -13.63
N TYR A 287 20.86 16.34 -12.55
CA TYR A 287 21.54 15.09 -12.20
C TYR A 287 20.57 13.92 -12.32
N VAL A 288 21.07 12.81 -12.85
CA VAL A 288 20.35 11.54 -12.97
C VAL A 288 21.03 10.51 -12.09
N GLY A 289 20.25 9.88 -11.21
CA GLY A 289 20.61 8.62 -10.57
C GLY A 289 20.06 7.46 -11.39
N TYR A 290 20.91 6.53 -11.79
CA TYR A 290 20.56 5.36 -12.60
C TYR A 290 21.10 4.07 -12.00
N ASP A 291 20.27 3.04 -11.95
CA ASP A 291 20.66 1.69 -11.58
C ASP A 291 20.27 0.71 -12.70
N ALA A 292 21.29 0.21 -13.42
CA ALA A 292 21.13 -0.74 -14.51
C ALA A 292 20.81 -2.18 -14.04
N ASN A 293 21.11 -2.49 -12.79
CA ASN A 293 21.00 -3.83 -12.21
C ASN A 293 19.67 -4.05 -11.48
N ALA A 294 18.83 -3.01 -11.37
CA ALA A 294 17.48 -3.15 -10.86
C ALA A 294 16.68 -4.15 -11.72
N ASN A 295 15.87 -5.01 -11.08
CA ASN A 295 15.10 -6.10 -11.71
C ASN A 295 14.00 -5.65 -12.71
N ASN A 296 14.03 -4.41 -13.21
CA ASN A 296 13.10 -3.86 -14.19
C ASN A 296 13.74 -3.79 -15.58
N ALA A 297 12.97 -4.13 -16.62
CA ALA A 297 13.41 -4.04 -18.01
C ALA A 297 13.67 -2.56 -18.38
N GLY A 298 14.94 -2.13 -18.27
CA GLY A 298 15.38 -0.76 -18.53
C GLY A 298 16.18 -0.10 -17.39
N GLY A 299 16.29 -0.74 -16.23
CA GLY A 299 16.87 -0.14 -15.02
C GLY A 299 15.91 0.85 -14.35
N LEU A 300 16.29 1.36 -13.18
CA LEU A 300 15.56 2.43 -12.47
C LEU A 300 16.30 3.75 -12.65
N SER A 301 15.58 4.85 -12.88
CA SER A 301 16.17 6.19 -12.92
C SER A 301 15.32 7.22 -12.19
N SER A 302 15.99 8.25 -11.68
CA SER A 302 15.39 9.42 -11.04
C SER A 302 16.24 10.65 -11.36
N THR A 303 15.57 11.79 -11.54
CA THR A 303 16.22 13.04 -11.96
C THR A 303 15.95 14.12 -10.93
N VAL A 304 16.98 14.88 -10.56
CA VAL A 304 16.88 16.01 -9.64
C VAL A 304 17.61 17.23 -10.23
N CYS A 305 17.01 18.41 -10.08
CA CYS A 305 17.60 19.67 -10.51
C CYS A 305 18.07 20.46 -9.29
N LEU A 306 19.35 20.83 -9.31
CA LEU A 306 19.96 21.67 -8.29
C LEU A 306 19.98 23.10 -8.82
N THR A 307 19.26 24.04 -8.19
CA THR A 307 19.30 25.48 -8.54
C THR A 307 19.88 26.35 -7.43
N ASN A 308 20.74 27.31 -7.78
CA ASN A 308 21.37 28.20 -6.80
C ASN A 308 20.55 29.49 -6.62
N SER A 309 20.03 29.72 -5.41
CA SER A 309 19.32 30.95 -5.05
C SER A 309 20.23 31.90 -4.25
N GLY A 310 21.37 32.26 -4.85
CA GLY A 310 22.13 33.47 -4.48
C GLY A 310 23.06 33.38 -3.27
N SER A 311 23.56 32.20 -2.88
CA SER A 311 24.59 32.11 -1.83
C SER A 311 25.51 30.90 -2.01
N THR A 312 26.83 31.15 -2.02
CA THR A 312 27.92 30.17 -1.78
C THR A 312 27.77 28.80 -2.47
N ASN A 313 27.93 28.76 -3.80
CA ASN A 313 28.42 27.68 -4.68
C ASN A 313 28.24 26.17 -4.35
N VAL A 314 27.30 25.73 -3.50
CA VAL A 314 26.93 24.31 -3.32
C VAL A 314 25.41 24.21 -3.12
N THR A 315 24.75 23.41 -3.95
CA THR A 315 23.31 23.16 -3.89
C THR A 315 23.06 21.70 -3.51
N THR A 316 22.01 21.42 -2.73
CA THR A 316 21.64 20.06 -2.27
C THR A 316 20.37 19.55 -2.95
N GLY A 317 20.30 18.25 -3.23
CA GLY A 317 19.09 17.56 -3.72
C GLY A 317 19.05 16.10 -3.27
N THR A 318 18.01 15.37 -3.65
CA THR A 318 17.86 13.94 -3.32
C THR A 318 17.47 13.14 -4.55
N ILE A 319 18.21 12.08 -4.84
CA ILE A 319 17.85 11.04 -5.79
C ILE A 319 17.07 9.96 -5.04
N SER A 320 15.88 9.60 -5.52
CA SER A 320 15.04 8.56 -4.90
C SER A 320 14.72 7.47 -5.91
N LEU A 321 15.07 6.23 -5.58
CA LEU A 321 14.81 5.03 -6.38
C LEU A 321 14.14 3.95 -5.51
N THR A 322 13.07 3.32 -6.00
CA THR A 322 12.29 2.32 -5.25
C THR A 322 12.53 0.92 -5.79
N TYR A 323 12.88 -0.02 -4.90
CA TYR A 323 13.30 -1.39 -5.18
C TYR A 323 12.38 -2.42 -4.52
N ASN A 324 12.31 -3.61 -5.11
CA ASN A 324 11.70 -4.76 -4.44
C ASN A 324 12.64 -5.28 -3.34
N GLN A 325 12.08 -5.76 -2.22
CA GLN A 325 12.86 -6.36 -1.12
C GLN A 325 13.84 -7.43 -1.62
N GLY A 326 15.01 -7.50 -0.99
CA GLY A 326 16.08 -8.44 -1.36
C GLY A 326 16.88 -8.06 -2.61
N THR A 327 16.52 -6.97 -3.32
CA THR A 327 17.27 -6.49 -4.49
C THR A 327 18.39 -5.55 -4.04
N ALA A 328 19.65 -5.98 -4.14
CA ALA A 328 20.79 -5.08 -3.92
C ALA A 328 20.77 -3.93 -4.93
N TYR A 329 21.28 -2.76 -4.53
CA TYR A 329 21.25 -1.56 -5.36
C TYR A 329 22.66 -1.03 -5.64
N SER A 330 22.83 -0.47 -6.85
CA SER A 330 24.08 0.06 -7.38
C SER A 330 23.78 1.29 -8.24
N ILE A 331 23.64 2.44 -7.60
CA ILE A 331 23.17 3.70 -8.20
C ILE A 331 24.39 4.49 -8.69
N GLN A 332 24.42 4.79 -9.98
CA GLN A 332 25.36 5.76 -10.57
C GLN A 332 24.69 7.11 -10.72
N ILE A 333 25.32 8.18 -10.23
CA ILE A 333 24.81 9.55 -10.30
C ILE A 333 25.72 10.37 -11.19
N PHE A 334 25.15 10.97 -12.23
CA PHE A 334 25.87 11.77 -13.23
C PHE A 334 25.01 12.91 -13.77
N GLU A 335 25.63 13.93 -14.36
CA GLU A 335 24.96 15.07 -14.98
C GLU A 335 24.45 14.73 -16.40
N THR A 336 23.28 15.25 -16.81
CA THR A 336 22.58 14.85 -18.06
C THR A 336 23.27 15.25 -19.37
N ASN A 337 24.26 16.12 -19.32
CA ASN A 337 25.08 16.58 -20.45
C ASN A 337 26.27 15.66 -20.77
N ASN A 338 26.46 14.54 -20.05
CA ASN A 338 27.52 13.59 -20.37
C ASN A 338 27.25 12.92 -21.73
N SER A 339 28.20 13.05 -22.67
CA SER A 339 28.12 12.54 -24.04
C SER A 339 28.13 11.00 -24.17
N SER A 340 28.21 10.27 -23.06
CA SER A 340 28.10 8.80 -23.04
C SER A 340 27.39 8.24 -21.79
N PRO A 341 26.05 8.25 -21.71
CA PRO A 341 25.34 7.38 -20.78
C PRO A 341 25.18 5.96 -21.37
N PRO A 342 25.05 4.90 -20.56
CA PRO A 342 24.81 3.54 -21.07
C PRO A 342 23.51 3.36 -21.86
N THR A 343 22.55 4.29 -21.77
CA THR A 343 21.26 4.25 -22.48
C THR A 343 20.62 5.64 -22.55
N PRO A 344 19.76 5.93 -23.55
CA PRO A 344 19.23 7.27 -23.77
C PRO A 344 18.15 7.61 -22.72
N VAL A 345 18.52 8.44 -21.74
CA VAL A 345 17.58 9.07 -20.81
C VAL A 345 17.15 10.41 -21.43
N THR A 346 15.86 10.63 -21.64
CA THR A 346 15.34 11.92 -22.13
C THR A 346 15.35 12.96 -21.00
N PRO A 347 15.98 14.14 -21.18
CA PRO A 347 15.98 15.21 -20.19
C PRO A 347 14.57 15.67 -19.81
N SER A 348 14.36 16.04 -18.54
CA SER A 348 13.07 16.54 -18.07
C SER A 348 12.85 17.97 -18.55
N ALA A 349 11.68 18.26 -19.14
CA ALA A 349 11.31 19.60 -19.60
C ALA A 349 11.04 20.63 -18.47
N SER A 350 11.29 20.27 -17.20
CA SER A 350 10.92 21.07 -16.02
C SER A 350 12.04 21.94 -15.46
N CYS A 351 13.26 21.85 -15.99
CA CYS A 351 14.38 22.64 -15.51
C CYS A 351 14.67 23.76 -16.51
N ASP A 352 14.19 24.97 -16.20
CA ASP A 352 14.51 26.18 -16.97
C ASP A 352 16.03 26.43 -16.89
N HIS A 353 16.65 26.59 -18.05
CA HIS A 353 18.11 26.66 -18.30
C HIS A 353 18.89 25.34 -18.22
N PRO A 354 18.72 24.43 -19.20
CA PRO A 354 19.78 23.47 -19.51
C PRO A 354 21.02 24.22 -20.04
N ASP A 355 22.20 23.72 -19.69
CA ASP A 355 23.51 24.14 -20.18
C ASP A 355 23.47 24.59 -21.67
N PRO A 356 23.92 25.82 -22.01
CA PRO A 356 23.82 26.33 -23.37
C PRO A 356 24.70 25.61 -24.40
N PHE A 357 25.57 24.66 -24.01
CA PHE A 357 26.37 23.88 -24.97
C PHE A 357 26.48 22.37 -24.63
N PRO A 358 25.46 21.57 -24.98
CA PRO A 358 25.58 20.12 -24.92
C PRO A 358 26.57 19.61 -25.99
N GLY A 359 27.69 19.00 -25.57
CA GLY A 359 28.58 18.22 -26.45
C GLY A 359 29.82 18.90 -27.03
N ASP A 360 30.38 19.95 -26.42
CA ASP A 360 31.73 20.43 -26.79
C ASP A 360 32.81 19.46 -26.26
N PRO A 361 33.58 18.77 -27.13
CA PRO A 361 34.65 17.85 -26.71
C PRO A 361 35.85 18.54 -26.03
N ASN A 362 35.86 19.88 -25.94
CA ASN A 362 36.84 20.65 -25.18
C ASN A 362 36.28 21.23 -23.87
N ASN A 363 35.04 20.88 -23.49
CA ASN A 363 34.58 21.03 -22.12
C ASN A 363 35.36 19.99 -21.29
N GLY A 364 36.30 20.44 -20.45
CA GLY A 364 37.23 19.56 -19.73
C GLY A 364 36.51 18.38 -19.08
N ASN A 365 36.74 17.18 -19.64
CA ASN A 365 36.33 15.87 -19.16
C ASN A 365 34.97 15.83 -18.42
N ALA A 366 33.86 15.88 -19.17
CA ALA A 366 32.55 15.48 -18.67
C ALA A 366 32.52 14.01 -18.14
N ASP A 367 33.56 13.22 -18.40
CA ASP A 367 33.73 11.84 -17.95
C ASP A 367 34.17 11.69 -16.47
N GLU A 368 34.47 12.77 -15.73
CA GLU A 368 35.00 12.68 -14.35
C GLU A 368 33.97 12.95 -13.23
N CYS A 369 32.70 13.15 -13.56
CA CYS A 369 31.67 13.58 -12.61
C CYS A 369 30.61 12.50 -12.34
N VAL A 370 31.07 11.38 -11.79
CA VAL A 370 30.21 10.26 -11.40
C VAL A 370 30.36 10.01 -9.91
N ALA A 371 29.23 9.84 -9.20
CA ALA A 371 29.21 9.32 -7.84
C ALA A 371 28.47 7.96 -7.83
N ASP A 372 29.10 6.94 -7.25
CA ASP A 372 28.51 5.61 -7.13
C ASP A 372 28.05 5.37 -5.68
N VAL A 373 26.83 4.86 -5.52
CA VAL A 373 26.25 4.46 -4.23
C VAL A 373 25.78 3.03 -4.31
N ASN A 374 26.34 2.18 -3.46
CA ASN A 374 26.05 0.75 -3.41
C ASN A 374 25.57 0.35 -2.01
N GLY A 375 24.65 -0.60 -1.93
CA GLY A 375 24.20 -1.16 -0.66
C GLY A 375 23.49 -2.50 -0.81
N GLU A 376 23.31 -3.18 0.32
CA GLU A 376 22.52 -4.40 0.41
C GLU A 376 21.05 -4.07 0.67
N ALA A 377 20.16 -4.94 0.21
CA ALA A 377 18.73 -4.74 0.40
C ALA A 377 18.35 -4.90 1.88
N PRO A 378 17.65 -3.93 2.50
CA PRO A 378 17.07 -4.13 3.81
C PRO A 378 15.94 -5.19 3.74
N ILE A 379 15.79 -5.96 4.82
CA ILE A 379 14.60 -6.80 5.04
C ILE A 379 13.54 -5.87 5.61
N CYS A 380 12.58 -5.45 4.78
CA CYS A 380 11.57 -4.48 5.16
C CYS A 380 10.37 -5.10 5.88
N CYS A 381 10.02 -6.32 5.52
CA CYS A 381 8.96 -7.07 6.17
C CYS A 381 9.37 -8.55 6.28
N GLU A 382 8.95 -9.19 7.35
CA GLU A 382 9.23 -10.61 7.62
C GLU A 382 7.97 -11.21 8.23
N PHE A 383 7.40 -12.20 7.56
CA PHE A 383 6.31 -12.97 8.13
C PHE A 383 6.90 -14.03 9.06
N GLY A 384 6.51 -13.95 10.33
CA GLY A 384 6.82 -14.96 11.32
C GLY A 384 5.59 -15.20 12.17
N ALA A 385 5.25 -16.45 12.41
CA ALA A 385 4.22 -16.85 13.35
C ALA A 385 4.57 -18.22 13.92
N THR A 386 4.11 -18.51 15.13
CA THR A 386 4.29 -19.82 15.76
C THR A 386 2.96 -20.28 16.34
N CYS A 387 2.53 -21.48 15.99
CA CYS A 387 1.31 -22.09 16.53
C CYS A 387 1.33 -22.06 18.07
N ASN A 388 0.30 -21.44 18.65
CA ASN A 388 0.13 -21.26 20.11
C ASN A 388 -1.02 -22.12 20.66
N LEU A 389 -1.69 -22.90 19.81
CA LEU A 389 -2.74 -23.81 20.27
C LEU A 389 -2.15 -25.01 21.00
N ASP A 390 -2.89 -25.47 22.01
CA ASP A 390 -2.59 -26.72 22.70
C ASP A 390 -2.82 -27.90 21.74
N PRO A 391 -1.81 -28.74 21.47
CA PRO A 391 -1.93 -29.87 20.56
C PRO A 391 -2.73 -31.04 21.16
N THR A 392 -3.14 -30.98 22.43
CA THR A 392 -3.92 -32.04 23.07
C THR A 392 -5.27 -32.25 22.38
N LEU A 393 -5.62 -33.52 22.21
CA LEU A 393 -6.92 -33.91 21.66
C LEU A 393 -8.04 -33.49 22.61
N GLN A 394 -8.94 -32.65 22.14
CA GLN A 394 -10.12 -32.25 22.90
C GLN A 394 -11.28 -33.23 22.64
N ILE A 395 -11.83 -33.78 23.71
CA ILE A 395 -12.96 -34.70 23.63
C ILE A 395 -14.25 -33.92 23.93
N ILE A 396 -15.21 -34.00 23.01
CA ILE A 396 -16.49 -33.29 23.08
C ILE A 396 -17.63 -34.30 23.02
N GLU A 397 -18.61 -34.14 23.92
CA GLU A 397 -19.85 -34.91 23.88
C GLU A 397 -20.78 -34.34 22.79
N GLY A 398 -21.25 -35.18 21.88
CA GLY A 398 -22.21 -34.77 20.85
C GLY A 398 -22.33 -35.74 19.70
N CYS A 399 -23.16 -35.38 18.72
CA CYS A 399 -23.60 -36.30 17.65
C CYS A 399 -22.94 -36.05 16.29
N ASP A 400 -22.43 -34.85 16.06
CA ASP A 400 -21.80 -34.46 14.80
C ASP A 400 -20.88 -33.24 15.00
N SER A 401 -20.27 -32.74 13.92
CA SER A 401 -19.36 -31.60 13.98
C SER A 401 -20.01 -30.26 14.30
N THR A 402 -21.35 -30.18 14.44
CA THR A 402 -22.02 -28.92 14.78
C THR A 402 -21.83 -28.52 16.25
N VAL A 403 -21.41 -29.46 17.11
CA VAL A 403 -21.09 -29.19 18.52
C VAL A 403 -19.69 -28.60 18.74
N LEU A 404 -18.89 -28.44 17.67
CA LEU A 404 -17.55 -27.89 17.77
C LEU A 404 -17.61 -26.43 18.28
N PRO A 405 -16.61 -26.02 19.09
CA PRO A 405 -16.51 -24.62 19.50
C PRO A 405 -16.35 -23.72 18.28
N ALA A 406 -16.85 -22.48 18.40
CA ALA A 406 -16.67 -21.47 17.37
C ALA A 406 -15.17 -21.28 17.06
N PRO A 407 -14.80 -21.11 15.79
CA PRO A 407 -13.41 -20.89 15.42
C PRO A 407 -12.93 -19.53 15.94
N PHE A 408 -11.67 -19.45 16.36
CA PHE A 408 -11.01 -18.18 16.64
C PHE A 408 -11.00 -17.27 15.41
N THR A 409 -11.21 -15.98 15.64
CA THR A 409 -11.23 -14.94 14.60
C THR A 409 -10.05 -13.99 14.72
N ASP A 410 -9.38 -13.94 15.87
CA ASP A 410 -8.20 -13.11 16.10
C ASP A 410 -6.93 -13.97 15.92
N PRO A 411 -5.98 -13.57 15.05
CA PRO A 411 -4.69 -14.24 14.89
C PRO A 411 -3.95 -14.51 16.21
N ILE A 412 -4.06 -13.60 17.20
CA ILE A 412 -3.35 -13.72 18.49
C ILE A 412 -3.87 -14.88 19.35
N ASP A 413 -5.12 -15.31 19.16
CA ASP A 413 -5.68 -16.45 19.90
C ASP A 413 -5.12 -17.79 19.41
N VAL A 414 -4.59 -17.83 18.17
CA VAL A 414 -4.11 -19.05 17.51
C VAL A 414 -2.59 -19.08 17.39
N PHE A 415 -1.97 -17.94 17.11
CA PHE A 415 -0.55 -17.81 16.85
C PHE A 415 0.13 -16.86 17.85
N SER A 416 1.39 -17.11 18.11
CA SER A 416 2.30 -16.29 18.90
C SER A 416 3.50 -15.87 18.06
N ASN A 417 4.29 -14.91 18.55
CA ASN A 417 5.45 -14.36 17.82
C ASN A 417 5.10 -13.88 16.39
N ILE A 418 3.90 -13.30 16.23
CA ILE A 418 3.49 -12.70 14.96
C ILE A 418 4.45 -11.52 14.69
N GLY A 419 5.16 -11.58 13.56
CA GLY A 419 6.17 -10.61 13.16
C GLY A 419 5.62 -9.17 13.21
N PRO A 420 6.41 -8.19 13.67
CA PRO A 420 5.92 -6.83 13.88
C PRO A 420 5.67 -6.06 12.58
N ASN A 421 6.14 -6.56 11.43
CA ASN A 421 6.02 -5.90 10.14
C ASN A 421 5.73 -6.90 9.00
N PRO A 422 4.48 -7.38 8.86
CA PRO A 422 4.05 -8.13 7.69
C PRO A 422 4.06 -7.23 6.44
N CYS A 423 4.30 -7.80 5.26
CA CYS A 423 4.38 -7.11 3.98
C CYS A 423 2.99 -6.68 3.46
N GLY A 424 1.92 -7.25 3.99
CA GLY A 424 0.52 -7.02 3.66
C GLY A 424 -0.39 -7.18 4.88
N ASP A 425 -1.68 -7.41 4.62
CA ASP A 425 -2.67 -7.59 5.69
C ASP A 425 -2.64 -9.04 6.20
N LEU A 426 -2.59 -9.20 7.52
CA LEU A 426 -2.63 -10.54 8.12
C LEU A 426 -4.06 -11.10 8.10
N ILE A 427 -4.25 -12.19 7.35
CA ILE A 427 -5.55 -12.86 7.22
C ILE A 427 -5.51 -14.22 7.92
N LEU A 428 -6.47 -14.45 8.81
CA LEU A 428 -6.71 -15.74 9.45
C LEU A 428 -7.91 -16.43 8.81
N ILE A 429 -7.68 -17.60 8.24
CA ILE A 429 -8.75 -18.51 7.77
C ILE A 429 -8.70 -19.83 8.54
N HIS A 430 -9.79 -20.58 8.48
CA HIS A 430 -9.87 -21.91 9.07
C HIS A 430 -10.59 -22.89 8.14
N SER A 431 -10.31 -24.17 8.31
CA SER A 431 -11.03 -25.26 7.65
C SER A 431 -11.15 -26.46 8.59
N ASP A 432 -12.29 -27.14 8.53
CA ASP A 432 -12.57 -28.33 9.35
C ASP A 432 -12.60 -29.57 8.45
N SER A 433 -11.77 -30.56 8.78
CA SER A 433 -11.69 -31.83 8.06
C SER A 433 -12.16 -32.97 8.99
N PRO A 434 -13.45 -33.34 8.94
CA PRO A 434 -13.97 -34.47 9.69
C PRO A 434 -13.53 -35.80 9.06
N SER A 435 -13.19 -36.76 9.90
CA SER A 435 -12.77 -38.10 9.49
C SER A 435 -13.25 -39.17 10.47
N GLY A 436 -13.61 -40.34 9.94
CA GLY A 436 -14.18 -41.44 10.71
C GLY A 436 -15.70 -41.36 10.86
N SER A 437 -16.23 -42.11 11.80
CA SER A 437 -17.65 -42.17 12.16
C SER A 437 -17.83 -41.83 13.64
N LEU A 438 -19.02 -41.34 14.01
CA LEU A 438 -19.35 -41.03 15.41
C LEU A 438 -19.12 -42.23 16.33
N CYS A 439 -19.52 -43.42 15.88
CA CYS A 439 -19.42 -44.66 16.63
C CYS A 439 -18.55 -45.67 15.86
N PRO A 440 -17.82 -46.58 16.53
CA PRO A 440 -17.68 -46.72 17.98
C PRO A 440 -16.50 -45.93 18.59
N GLU A 441 -15.65 -45.32 17.75
CA GLU A 441 -14.39 -44.71 18.21
C GLU A 441 -14.41 -43.18 18.33
N GLY A 442 -15.52 -42.52 17.99
CA GLY A 442 -15.65 -41.06 17.93
C GLY A 442 -15.29 -40.47 16.56
N LEU A 443 -16.05 -39.46 16.13
CA LEU A 443 -15.77 -38.65 14.94
C LEU A 443 -14.58 -37.74 15.24
N THR A 444 -13.49 -37.87 14.48
CA THR A 444 -12.31 -37.02 14.67
C THR A 444 -12.38 -35.85 13.70
N VAL A 445 -12.22 -34.63 14.21
CA VAL A 445 -12.19 -33.41 13.40
C VAL A 445 -10.85 -32.73 13.60
N GLN A 446 -10.12 -32.55 12.51
CA GLN A 446 -8.93 -31.70 12.50
C GLN A 446 -9.32 -30.34 11.95
N ARG A 447 -9.18 -29.31 12.78
CA ARG A 447 -9.30 -27.91 12.37
C ARG A 447 -7.92 -27.37 12.05
N THR A 448 -7.77 -26.85 10.84
CA THR A 448 -6.54 -26.19 10.38
C THR A 448 -6.79 -24.70 10.33
N TYR A 449 -6.05 -23.94 11.13
CA TYR A 449 -5.94 -22.50 11.00
C TYR A 449 -4.76 -22.17 10.10
N THR A 450 -4.96 -21.24 9.18
CA THR A 450 -3.93 -20.72 8.31
C THR A 450 -3.88 -19.21 8.49
N LEU A 451 -2.73 -18.72 8.95
CA LEU A 451 -2.43 -17.29 8.98
C LEU A 451 -1.48 -17.02 7.82
N PHE A 452 -1.78 -16.02 7.00
CA PHE A 452 -0.93 -15.64 5.89
C PHE A 452 -0.87 -14.14 5.71
N ASP A 453 0.20 -13.71 5.07
CA ASP A 453 0.46 -12.33 4.71
C ASP A 453 -0.14 -12.04 3.33
N ASP A 454 -1.30 -11.38 3.30
CA ASP A 454 -2.07 -11.09 2.08
C ASP A 454 -1.51 -9.85 1.38
N LEU A 455 -0.69 -10.08 0.35
CA LEU A 455 0.03 -9.03 -0.36
C LEU A 455 -0.87 -8.23 -1.30
N ASN A 456 -2.01 -8.79 -1.70
CA ASN A 456 -2.89 -8.18 -2.69
C ASN A 456 -4.31 -7.84 -2.16
N ASN A 457 -4.53 -8.10 -0.87
CA ASN A 457 -5.71 -7.80 -0.09
C ASN A 457 -7.00 -8.41 -0.64
N ASN A 458 -6.92 -9.65 -1.16
CA ASN A 458 -8.06 -10.41 -1.69
C ASN A 458 -8.65 -11.43 -0.70
N GLN A 459 -8.03 -11.59 0.47
CA GLN A 459 -8.37 -12.53 1.54
C GLN A 459 -8.31 -14.00 1.13
N ILE A 460 -7.49 -14.33 0.14
CA ILE A 460 -7.29 -15.68 -0.40
C ILE A 460 -5.79 -15.95 -0.40
N LEU A 461 -5.39 -17.09 0.17
CA LEU A 461 -4.00 -17.52 0.12
C LEU A 461 -3.58 -17.81 -1.33
N ASP A 462 -2.70 -16.97 -1.87
CA ASP A 462 -2.19 -17.03 -3.24
C ASP A 462 -0.77 -17.63 -3.33
N GLN A 463 -0.35 -17.98 -4.55
CA GLN A 463 0.99 -18.50 -4.79
C GLN A 463 2.05 -17.40 -4.56
N GLY A 464 2.95 -17.63 -3.61
CA GLY A 464 4.04 -16.71 -3.28
C GLY A 464 3.85 -15.96 -1.97
N GLU A 465 2.68 -16.10 -1.33
CA GLU A 465 2.44 -15.56 0.01
C GLU A 465 3.02 -16.47 1.08
N GLU A 466 3.61 -15.85 2.10
CA GLU A 466 4.12 -16.56 3.27
C GLU A 466 2.96 -16.88 4.20
N PHE A 467 2.94 -18.11 4.73
CA PHE A 467 1.87 -18.58 5.60
C PHE A 467 2.39 -19.54 6.66
N GLU A 468 1.68 -19.59 7.78
CA GLU A 468 1.91 -20.54 8.85
C GLU A 468 0.60 -21.27 9.17
N THR A 469 0.70 -22.53 9.58
CA THR A 469 -0.46 -23.34 9.92
C THR A 469 -0.43 -23.80 11.37
N CYS A 470 -1.61 -23.87 11.98
CA CYS A 470 -1.76 -24.35 13.34
C CYS A 470 -2.93 -25.32 13.40
N LEU A 471 -2.70 -26.49 14.01
CA LEU A 471 -3.66 -27.59 14.04
C LEU A 471 -4.33 -27.69 15.40
N GLN A 472 -5.64 -27.87 15.39
CA GLN A 472 -6.44 -28.18 16.56
C GLN A 472 -7.21 -29.47 16.31
N ASN A 473 -7.07 -30.43 17.22
CA ASN A 473 -7.68 -31.76 17.06
C ASN A 473 -8.83 -31.94 18.05
N PHE A 474 -9.99 -32.33 17.53
CA PHE A 474 -11.18 -32.67 18.30
C PHE A 474 -11.58 -34.12 18.07
N ARG A 475 -12.15 -34.76 19.09
CA ARG A 475 -12.87 -36.02 18.98
C ARG A 475 -14.27 -35.82 19.56
N ILE A 476 -15.27 -35.98 18.71
CA ILE A 476 -16.68 -35.96 19.09
C ILE A 476 -17.09 -37.40 19.34
N GLN A 477 -17.68 -37.67 20.49
CA GLN A 477 -18.17 -38.98 20.86
C GLN A 477 -19.50 -38.84 21.59
N ASP A 478 -20.30 -39.90 21.51
CA ASP A 478 -21.53 -40.03 22.28
C ASP A 478 -21.31 -41.06 23.39
N THR A 479 -21.34 -40.59 24.63
CA THR A 479 -21.16 -41.41 25.84
C THR A 479 -22.42 -41.43 26.70
N THR A 480 -23.45 -40.74 26.26
CA THR A 480 -24.73 -40.64 26.94
C THR A 480 -25.54 -41.88 26.62
N ALA A 481 -26.01 -42.58 27.65
CA ALA A 481 -26.90 -43.73 27.45
C ALA A 481 -28.34 -43.26 27.15
N PRO A 482 -29.12 -44.06 26.41
CA PRO A 482 -30.53 -43.75 26.16
C PRO A 482 -31.29 -43.52 27.46
N LEU A 483 -32.19 -42.53 27.48
CA LEU A 483 -33.06 -42.26 28.63
C LEU A 483 -34.28 -43.20 28.58
N PRO A 484 -34.40 -44.19 29.48
CA PRO A 484 -35.53 -45.11 29.46
C PRO A 484 -36.80 -44.45 30.01
N PRO A 485 -37.99 -44.90 29.58
CA PRO A 485 -39.25 -44.49 30.20
C PRO A 485 -39.41 -45.16 31.58
N ALA A 486 -40.43 -44.77 32.33
CA ALA A 486 -40.80 -45.51 33.53
C ALA A 486 -41.20 -46.95 33.19
N ALA A 487 -40.71 -47.92 33.96
CA ALA A 487 -41.13 -49.31 33.83
C ALA A 487 -42.63 -49.46 34.11
N PRO A 488 -43.30 -50.44 33.49
CA PRO A 488 -44.61 -50.90 33.95
C PRO A 488 -44.55 -51.29 35.44
N ALA A 489 -45.63 -51.00 36.17
CA ALA A 489 -45.70 -51.32 37.59
C ALA A 489 -45.65 -52.84 37.83
N ASP A 490 -45.06 -53.25 38.94
CA ASP A 490 -45.03 -54.65 39.36
C ASP A 490 -46.44 -55.19 39.59
N LEU A 491 -46.64 -56.48 39.32
CA LEU A 491 -47.93 -57.16 39.40
C LEU A 491 -47.87 -58.33 40.38
N ASN A 492 -48.96 -58.53 41.13
CA ASN A 492 -49.20 -59.74 41.91
C ASN A 492 -50.52 -60.34 41.41
N LEU A 493 -50.46 -61.56 40.88
CA LEU A 493 -51.55 -62.27 40.23
C LEU A 493 -51.74 -63.63 40.89
N GLN A 494 -52.93 -64.21 40.76
CA GLN A 494 -53.19 -65.56 41.26
C GLN A 494 -52.95 -66.62 40.17
N CYS A 495 -53.31 -66.32 38.91
CA CYS A 495 -53.24 -67.30 37.83
C CYS A 495 -52.18 -66.96 36.78
N ALA A 496 -51.53 -67.98 36.24
CA ALA A 496 -50.56 -67.82 35.16
C ALA A 496 -51.19 -67.22 33.88
N SER A 497 -52.47 -67.50 33.64
CA SER A 497 -53.26 -67.00 32.51
C SER A 497 -53.52 -65.49 32.58
N ASP A 498 -53.44 -64.88 33.76
CA ASP A 498 -53.67 -63.44 33.95
C ASP A 498 -52.44 -62.59 33.64
N VAL A 499 -51.28 -63.22 33.40
CA VAL A 499 -50.06 -62.49 33.05
C VAL A 499 -50.27 -61.75 31.73
N PRO A 500 -50.24 -60.40 31.72
CA PRO A 500 -50.50 -59.63 30.52
C PRO A 500 -49.38 -59.87 29.50
N ALA A 501 -49.69 -59.72 28.21
CA ALA A 501 -48.68 -59.77 27.16
C ALA A 501 -47.57 -58.74 27.41
N ALA A 502 -46.35 -59.03 26.94
CA ALA A 502 -45.25 -58.07 26.97
C ALA A 502 -45.58 -56.87 26.07
N VAL A 503 -45.15 -55.68 26.50
CA VAL A 503 -45.26 -54.45 25.73
C VAL A 503 -43.86 -53.91 25.44
N ASP A 504 -43.72 -53.29 24.27
CA ASP A 504 -42.50 -52.59 23.93
C ASP A 504 -42.42 -51.27 24.69
N LEU A 505 -41.21 -50.88 25.06
CA LEU A 505 -40.93 -49.56 25.63
C LEU A 505 -40.04 -48.77 24.68
N THR A 506 -40.16 -47.45 24.73
CA THR A 506 -39.37 -46.51 23.93
C THR A 506 -38.50 -45.64 24.84
N ALA A 507 -37.19 -45.75 24.71
CA ALA A 507 -36.23 -44.80 25.26
C ALA A 507 -35.91 -43.71 24.24
N THR A 508 -35.41 -42.57 24.70
CA THR A 508 -34.94 -41.49 23.83
C THR A 508 -33.47 -41.22 24.06
N ASP A 509 -32.71 -41.04 22.98
CA ASP A 509 -31.29 -40.74 22.99
C ASP A 509 -30.98 -39.41 22.28
N ASN A 510 -29.92 -38.71 22.69
CA ASN A 510 -29.53 -37.43 22.10
C ASN A 510 -29.04 -37.55 20.65
N CYS A 511 -28.45 -38.69 20.26
CA CYS A 511 -27.86 -38.91 18.95
C CYS A 511 -28.63 -39.95 18.11
N ASP A 512 -29.29 -40.92 18.75
CA ASP A 512 -30.02 -41.99 18.06
C ASP A 512 -31.55 -41.78 18.03
N GLY A 513 -32.08 -40.83 18.81
CA GLY A 513 -33.51 -40.56 18.90
C GLY A 513 -34.28 -41.69 19.60
N ASP A 514 -35.40 -42.14 19.03
CA ASP A 514 -36.29 -43.12 19.68
C ASP A 514 -35.78 -44.56 19.50
N ILE A 515 -35.55 -45.26 20.62
CA ILE A 515 -35.10 -46.66 20.65
C ILE A 515 -36.21 -47.53 21.25
N ILE A 516 -36.80 -48.40 20.43
CA ILE A 516 -37.92 -49.27 20.80
C ILE A 516 -37.43 -50.69 21.04
N VAL A 517 -37.69 -51.25 22.23
CA VAL A 517 -37.26 -52.61 22.57
C VAL A 517 -38.38 -53.40 23.24
N SER A 518 -38.43 -54.71 22.92
CA SER A 518 -39.23 -55.69 23.66
C SER A 518 -38.45 -56.20 24.89
N PRO A 519 -39.12 -56.58 25.99
CA PRO A 519 -38.43 -57.09 27.16
C PRO A 519 -37.91 -58.50 26.94
N THR A 520 -36.82 -58.81 27.62
CA THR A 520 -36.44 -60.20 27.92
C THR A 520 -37.14 -60.63 29.21
N ALA A 521 -37.70 -61.84 29.24
CA ALA A 521 -38.41 -62.36 30.41
C ALA A 521 -37.65 -63.55 31.01
N ASN A 522 -37.38 -63.50 32.31
CA ASN A 522 -36.80 -64.58 33.08
C ASN A 522 -37.80 -65.04 34.14
N THR A 523 -38.22 -66.29 34.08
CA THR A 523 -39.18 -66.88 35.04
C THR A 523 -38.47 -67.82 35.99
N THR A 524 -38.70 -67.64 37.28
CA THR A 524 -38.27 -68.53 38.36
C THR A 524 -39.49 -69.32 38.85
N PRO A 525 -39.57 -70.62 38.54
CA PRO A 525 -40.68 -71.47 38.98
C PRO A 525 -40.73 -71.62 40.50
N GLY A 526 -41.94 -71.69 41.05
CA GLY A 526 -42.24 -72.01 42.44
C GLY A 526 -42.72 -73.46 42.62
N ALA A 527 -43.65 -73.68 43.55
CA ALA A 527 -44.11 -75.00 43.96
C ALA A 527 -45.09 -75.67 42.97
N CYS A 528 -45.82 -74.89 42.19
CA CYS A 528 -46.84 -75.35 41.24
C CYS A 528 -46.87 -74.49 39.96
N ALA A 529 -47.75 -74.82 39.01
CA ALA A 529 -47.83 -74.11 37.73
C ALA A 529 -48.29 -72.64 37.86
N ASN A 530 -49.13 -72.34 38.86
CA ASN A 530 -49.57 -70.98 39.21
C ASN A 530 -48.75 -70.39 40.38
N ASP A 531 -47.50 -70.81 40.55
CA ASP A 531 -46.55 -70.21 41.51
C ASP A 531 -45.22 -69.95 40.80
N PHE A 532 -44.90 -68.67 40.53
CA PHE A 532 -43.61 -68.25 39.97
C PHE A 532 -43.39 -66.75 40.09
N VAL A 533 -42.13 -66.33 39.96
CA VAL A 533 -41.74 -64.94 39.80
C VAL A 533 -41.15 -64.74 38.40
N MET A 534 -41.72 -63.82 37.62
CA MET A 534 -41.22 -63.41 36.31
C MET A 534 -40.63 -62.00 36.39
N VAL A 535 -39.40 -61.83 35.93
CA VAL A 535 -38.76 -60.51 35.77
C VAL A 535 -38.66 -60.19 34.29
N ARG A 536 -39.27 -59.08 33.89
CA ARG A 536 -39.12 -58.49 32.55
C ARG A 536 -38.06 -57.41 32.60
N THR A 537 -37.12 -57.42 31.65
CA THR A 537 -36.07 -56.42 31.54
C THR A 537 -36.02 -55.86 30.13
N TRP A 538 -36.17 -54.54 30.02
CA TRP A 538 -35.96 -53.77 28.80
C TRP A 538 -34.54 -53.20 28.84
N THR A 539 -33.73 -53.52 27.84
CA THR A 539 -32.37 -52.97 27.69
C THR A 539 -32.32 -52.17 26.41
N PHE A 540 -32.02 -50.89 26.52
CA PHE A 540 -31.88 -49.97 25.40
C PHE A 540 -30.39 -49.79 25.13
N THR A 541 -30.00 -49.86 23.85
CA THR A 541 -28.64 -49.68 23.38
C THR A 541 -28.69 -48.73 22.20
N ASP A 542 -27.96 -47.60 22.27
CA ASP A 542 -27.82 -46.69 21.14
C ASP A 542 -26.86 -47.23 20.06
N VAL A 543 -26.72 -46.50 18.96
CA VAL A 543 -25.75 -46.79 17.88
C VAL A 543 -24.28 -46.80 18.32
N CYS A 544 -23.94 -46.13 19.42
CA CYS A 544 -22.59 -46.05 19.98
C CYS A 544 -22.29 -47.15 21.00
N GLY A 545 -23.30 -47.93 21.39
CA GLY A 545 -23.21 -49.02 22.35
C GLY A 545 -23.42 -48.59 23.80
N ASN A 546 -23.84 -47.36 24.11
CA ASN A 546 -24.19 -46.99 25.47
C ASN A 546 -25.54 -47.62 25.84
N THR A 547 -25.67 -48.10 27.07
CA THR A 547 -26.83 -48.90 27.49
C THR A 547 -27.51 -48.39 28.75
N SER A 548 -28.84 -48.47 28.77
CA SER A 548 -29.66 -48.31 29.98
C SER A 548 -30.71 -49.42 30.07
N SER A 549 -31.27 -49.66 31.26
CA SER A 549 -32.30 -50.69 31.43
C SER A 549 -33.31 -50.37 32.53
N VAL A 550 -34.50 -50.94 32.39
CA VAL A 550 -35.57 -50.92 33.39
C VAL A 550 -36.19 -52.31 33.51
N SER A 551 -36.83 -52.59 34.65
CA SER A 551 -37.42 -53.91 34.91
C SER A 551 -38.78 -53.84 35.59
N GLN A 552 -39.59 -54.88 35.37
CA GLN A 552 -40.86 -55.14 36.03
C GLN A 552 -40.82 -56.54 36.64
N VAL A 553 -41.34 -56.68 37.86
CA VAL A 553 -41.53 -57.96 38.55
C VAL A 553 -43.00 -58.35 38.53
N ILE A 554 -43.28 -59.59 38.13
CA ILE A 554 -44.61 -60.19 38.14
C ILE A 554 -44.55 -61.42 39.03
N THR A 555 -45.27 -61.40 40.14
CA THR A 555 -45.43 -62.54 41.05
C THR A 555 -46.76 -63.21 40.75
N VAL A 556 -46.74 -64.51 40.48
CA VAL A 556 -47.94 -65.35 40.38
C VAL A 556 -47.92 -66.30 41.56
N LEU A 557 -48.99 -66.31 42.34
CA LEU A 557 -49.16 -67.23 43.48
C LEU A 557 -50.64 -67.55 43.65
N ASP A 558 -50.99 -68.80 43.42
CA ASP A 558 -52.32 -69.31 43.70
C ASP A 558 -52.45 -69.83 45.15
N ASP A 559 -53.14 -69.04 45.97
CA ASP A 559 -53.45 -69.33 47.37
C ASP A 559 -54.95 -69.51 47.62
N THR A 560 -55.76 -69.64 46.56
CA THR A 560 -57.22 -69.71 46.65
C THR A 560 -57.69 -71.15 46.47
N ALA A 561 -58.45 -71.65 47.44
CA ALA A 561 -59.01 -73.00 47.33
C ALA A 561 -60.23 -73.04 46.38
N PRO A 562 -60.48 -74.19 45.71
CA PRO A 562 -61.65 -74.37 44.87
C PRO A 562 -62.96 -74.12 45.62
N VAL A 563 -63.95 -73.52 44.96
CA VAL A 563 -65.28 -73.29 45.56
C VAL A 563 -66.12 -74.55 45.47
N ALA A 564 -66.24 -75.28 46.58
CA ALA A 564 -67.05 -76.49 46.67
C ALA A 564 -68.56 -76.20 46.47
N PRO A 565 -69.29 -77.04 45.73
CA PRO A 565 -70.74 -76.93 45.61
C PRO A 565 -71.42 -77.37 46.91
N ALA A 566 -72.72 -77.10 47.03
CA ALA A 566 -73.51 -77.63 48.14
C ALA A 566 -73.52 -79.18 48.08
N PRO A 567 -73.27 -79.89 49.21
CA PRO A 567 -73.38 -81.33 49.23
C PRO A 567 -74.85 -81.77 49.07
N PRO A 568 -75.10 -83.02 48.64
CA PRO A 568 -76.44 -83.60 48.74
C PRO A 568 -76.95 -83.53 50.19
N ALA A 569 -78.25 -83.35 50.38
CA ALA A 569 -78.85 -83.25 51.70
C ALA A 569 -78.66 -84.53 52.52
N ASP A 570 -78.52 -84.38 53.84
CA ASP A 570 -78.45 -85.51 54.76
C ASP A 570 -79.71 -86.38 54.69
N LEU A 571 -79.54 -87.69 54.85
CA LEU A 571 -80.63 -88.68 54.74
C LEU A 571 -80.80 -89.47 56.03
N ASN A 572 -82.05 -89.74 56.40
CA ASN A 572 -82.42 -90.68 57.44
C ASN A 572 -83.23 -91.81 56.79
N LEU A 573 -82.72 -93.02 56.82
CA LEU A 573 -83.25 -94.19 56.12
C LEU A 573 -83.53 -95.32 57.13
N GLN A 574 -84.45 -96.20 56.76
CA GLN A 574 -84.80 -97.37 57.59
C GLN A 574 -84.02 -98.63 57.15
N CYS A 575 -83.62 -98.70 55.88
CA CYS A 575 -82.92 -99.84 55.30
C CYS A 575 -81.64 -99.42 54.59
N ALA A 576 -80.57 -100.21 54.76
CA ALA A 576 -79.30 -99.98 54.06
C ALA A 576 -79.39 -100.15 52.54
N SER A 577 -80.39 -100.88 52.03
CA SER A 577 -80.68 -101.00 50.59
C SER A 577 -81.14 -99.70 49.94
N ASP A 578 -81.61 -98.74 50.74
CA ASP A 578 -82.19 -97.50 50.25
C ASP A 578 -81.16 -96.37 50.13
N ILE A 579 -79.89 -96.66 50.49
CA ILE A 579 -78.78 -95.71 50.34
C ILE A 579 -78.56 -95.44 48.84
N PRO A 580 -78.74 -94.19 48.36
CA PRO A 580 -78.48 -93.85 46.95
C PRO A 580 -77.02 -94.09 46.58
N PRO A 581 -76.68 -94.40 45.32
CA PRO A 581 -75.28 -94.47 44.90
C PRO A 581 -74.53 -93.15 45.16
N PRO A 582 -73.20 -93.17 45.31
CA PRO A 582 -72.41 -91.94 45.35
C PRO A 582 -72.53 -91.16 44.04
N VAL A 583 -72.49 -89.84 44.14
CA VAL A 583 -72.46 -88.92 43.00
C VAL A 583 -71.18 -88.12 43.05
N ASP A 584 -70.62 -87.81 41.89
CA ASP A 584 -69.51 -86.87 41.78
C ASP A 584 -70.04 -85.45 41.98
N LEU A 585 -69.22 -84.61 42.61
CA LEU A 585 -69.48 -83.19 42.73
C LEU A 585 -68.39 -82.42 41.95
N THR A 586 -68.73 -81.24 41.46
CA THR A 586 -67.80 -80.35 40.73
C THR A 586 -67.68 -79.03 41.47
N ALA A 587 -66.45 -78.70 41.90
CA ALA A 587 -66.07 -77.38 42.37
C ALA A 587 -65.51 -76.54 41.23
N THR A 588 -65.52 -75.21 41.37
CA THR A 588 -64.90 -74.29 40.41
C THR A 588 -63.77 -73.53 41.07
N ASP A 589 -62.63 -73.48 40.42
CA ASP A 589 -61.43 -72.77 40.84
C ASP A 589 -61.13 -71.58 39.93
N ASN A 590 -60.49 -70.53 40.45
CA ASN A 590 -60.16 -69.32 39.69
C ASN A 590 -59.06 -69.54 38.64
N CYS A 591 -58.14 -70.48 38.86
CA CYS A 591 -57.05 -70.78 37.94
C CYS A 591 -57.26 -72.08 37.17
N ASP A 592 -57.77 -73.12 37.83
CA ASP A 592 -57.86 -74.46 37.23
C ASP A 592 -59.23 -74.79 36.63
N GLY A 593 -60.24 -73.94 36.88
CA GLY A 593 -61.60 -74.14 36.38
C GLY A 593 -62.34 -75.27 37.12
N ASP A 594 -63.02 -76.16 36.38
CA ASP A 594 -63.91 -77.16 36.97
C ASP A 594 -63.15 -78.39 37.49
N ILE A 595 -63.25 -78.68 38.80
CA ILE A 595 -62.62 -79.83 39.47
C ILE A 595 -63.71 -80.80 39.93
N THR A 596 -63.74 -82.01 39.35
CA THR A 596 -64.76 -83.02 39.64
C THR A 596 -64.19 -84.19 40.43
N VAL A 597 -64.79 -84.52 41.57
CA VAL A 597 -64.34 -85.60 42.47
C VAL A 597 -65.52 -86.45 42.97
N GLY A 598 -65.26 -87.73 43.24
CA GLY A 598 -66.17 -88.62 43.96
C GLY A 598 -65.99 -88.54 45.48
N PRO A 599 -66.97 -88.99 46.30
CA PRO A 599 -66.87 -88.93 47.74
C PRO A 599 -65.93 -90.00 48.31
N ASN A 600 -65.14 -89.62 49.32
CA ASN A 600 -64.60 -90.56 50.28
C ASN A 600 -65.71 -91.00 51.25
N VAL A 601 -65.91 -92.32 51.40
CA VAL A 601 -67.02 -92.88 52.20
C VAL A 601 -66.48 -93.52 53.47
N ASN A 602 -66.93 -93.02 54.63
CA ASN A 602 -66.65 -93.60 55.94
C ASN A 602 -67.94 -94.15 56.56
N ILE A 603 -67.93 -95.42 56.97
CA ILE A 603 -69.09 -96.10 57.56
C ILE A 603 -68.77 -96.46 59.00
N THR A 604 -69.62 -96.01 59.91
CA THR A 604 -69.59 -96.40 61.32
C THR A 604 -70.78 -97.32 61.58
N PRO A 605 -70.56 -98.61 61.90
CA PRO A 605 -71.64 -99.53 62.27
C PRO A 605 -72.39 -99.03 63.51
N GLY A 606 -73.72 -99.19 63.51
CA GLY A 606 -74.60 -98.89 64.64
C GLY A 606 -74.76 -100.06 65.60
N ALA A 607 -75.81 -100.01 66.44
CA ALA A 607 -76.04 -100.99 67.49
C ALA A 607 -76.55 -102.35 66.95
N CYS A 608 -77.27 -102.34 65.82
CA CYS A 608 -77.78 -103.53 65.16
C CYS A 608 -77.13 -103.74 63.78
N ALA A 609 -77.27 -104.94 63.20
CA ALA A 609 -76.61 -105.33 61.95
C ALA A 609 -76.96 -104.46 60.72
N ASN A 610 -78.11 -103.76 60.75
CA ASN A 610 -78.56 -102.87 59.68
C ASN A 610 -78.46 -101.39 60.02
N ASP A 611 -78.03 -101.05 61.24
CA ASP A 611 -77.84 -99.67 61.66
C ASP A 611 -76.44 -99.21 61.26
N LEU A 612 -76.34 -98.01 60.68
CA LEU A 612 -75.06 -97.40 60.38
C LEU A 612 -75.18 -95.88 60.27
N VAL A 613 -74.06 -95.19 60.47
CA VAL A 613 -73.87 -93.80 60.04
C VAL A 613 -72.82 -93.80 58.95
N MET A 614 -73.20 -93.33 57.77
CA MET A 614 -72.32 -93.14 56.62
C MET A 614 -72.05 -91.66 56.43
N VAL A 615 -70.77 -91.29 56.37
CA VAL A 615 -70.34 -89.93 56.03
C VAL A 615 -69.65 -89.98 54.67
N ARG A 616 -70.17 -89.21 53.71
CA ARG A 616 -69.55 -88.96 52.42
C ARG A 616 -68.85 -87.61 52.48
N THR A 617 -67.57 -87.57 52.13
CA THR A 617 -66.77 -86.34 52.09
C THR A 617 -66.21 -86.14 50.70
N TRP A 618 -66.50 -85.01 50.07
CA TRP A 618 -65.86 -84.59 48.82
C TRP A 618 -64.76 -83.59 49.17
N THR A 619 -63.55 -83.84 48.68
CA THR A 619 -62.40 -82.96 48.87
C THR A 619 -61.88 -82.57 47.51
N PHE A 620 -61.92 -81.27 47.23
CA PHE A 620 -61.42 -80.67 46.00
C PHE A 620 -60.04 -80.12 46.27
N THR A 621 -59.10 -80.36 45.37
CA THR A 621 -57.71 -79.91 45.45
C THR A 621 -57.33 -79.37 44.08
N ASP A 622 -56.88 -78.12 44.03
CA ASP A 622 -56.33 -77.51 42.83
C ASP A 622 -54.90 -78.02 42.56
N ASP A 623 -54.30 -77.58 41.45
CA ASP A 623 -52.96 -77.96 41.03
C ASP A 623 -51.85 -77.38 41.93
N CYS A 624 -52.18 -76.39 42.78
CA CYS A 624 -51.29 -75.77 43.76
C CYS A 624 -51.42 -76.34 45.18
N GLY A 625 -52.35 -77.27 45.40
CA GLY A 625 -52.60 -77.94 46.66
C GLY A 625 -53.54 -77.20 47.62
N ASN A 626 -54.21 -76.12 47.22
CA ASN A 626 -55.26 -75.52 48.04
C ASN A 626 -56.50 -76.40 48.00
N THR A 627 -57.21 -76.51 49.13
CA THR A 627 -58.29 -77.49 49.29
C THR A 627 -59.55 -76.94 49.93
N SER A 628 -60.69 -77.48 49.49
CA SER A 628 -61.99 -77.27 50.13
C SER A 628 -62.73 -78.61 50.23
N SER A 629 -63.68 -78.71 51.16
CA SER A 629 -64.43 -79.96 51.36
C SER A 629 -65.85 -79.74 51.83
N VAL A 630 -66.75 -80.63 51.41
CA VAL A 630 -68.14 -80.71 51.88
C VAL A 630 -68.49 -82.15 52.24
N SER A 631 -69.48 -82.33 53.11
CA SER A 631 -69.89 -83.65 53.56
C SER A 631 -71.40 -83.83 53.59
N GLN A 632 -71.84 -85.07 53.40
CA GLN A 632 -73.20 -85.55 53.59
C GLN A 632 -73.21 -86.66 54.64
N VAL A 633 -74.18 -86.63 55.55
CA VAL A 633 -74.43 -87.68 56.56
C VAL A 633 -75.67 -88.47 56.18
N ILE A 634 -75.55 -89.80 56.17
CA ILE A 634 -76.64 -90.74 55.94
C ILE A 634 -76.76 -91.64 57.18
N THR A 635 -77.86 -91.55 57.89
CA THR A 635 -78.16 -92.39 59.06
C THR A 635 -79.15 -93.47 58.66
N VAL A 636 -78.80 -94.72 58.90
CA VAL A 636 -79.72 -95.87 58.77
C VAL A 636 -80.04 -96.36 60.17
N LEU A 637 -81.33 -96.38 60.51
CA LEU A 637 -81.84 -96.87 61.78
C LEU A 637 -83.15 -97.61 61.53
N ASP A 638 -83.19 -98.89 61.90
CA ASP A 638 -84.43 -99.68 61.88
C ASP A 638 -85.16 -99.52 63.23
N ASP A 639 -86.17 -98.64 63.27
CA ASP A 639 -87.05 -98.46 64.42
C ASP A 639 -88.46 -99.02 64.20
N THR A 640 -88.68 -99.73 63.08
CA THR A 640 -89.98 -100.27 62.69
C THR A 640 -90.17 -101.69 63.23
N ALA A 641 -91.09 -101.87 64.18
CA ALA A 641 -91.39 -103.20 64.72
C ALA A 641 -92.00 -104.16 63.67
N PRO A 642 -91.71 -105.47 63.73
CA PRO A 642 -92.31 -106.45 62.82
C PRO A 642 -93.83 -106.58 63.06
N VAL A 643 -94.60 -106.77 61.99
CA VAL A 643 -96.05 -106.98 62.07
C VAL A 643 -96.35 -108.49 62.07
N ALA A 644 -97.19 -108.93 63.02
CA ALA A 644 -97.65 -110.31 63.09
C ALA A 644 -98.59 -110.64 61.91
N PRO A 645 -98.48 -111.84 61.29
CA PRO A 645 -99.38 -112.24 60.22
C PRO A 645 -100.84 -112.33 60.72
N ALA A 646 -101.78 -112.00 59.83
CA ALA A 646 -103.23 -111.99 60.09
C ALA A 646 -103.82 -113.39 60.31
#